data_AF-A0A3M1BBE2-F1
#
_entry.id   AF-A0A3M1BBE2-F1
#
_cell.length_a   1.000
_cell.length_b   1.000
_cell.length_c   1.000
_cell.angle_alpha   90.00
_cell.angle_beta   90.00
_cell.angle_gamma   90.00
#
_symmetry.space_group_name_H-M   'P 1'
#
loop_
_entity.id
_entity.type
_entity.pdbx_description
1 polymer ?
#
loop_
_entity_poly.entity_id
_entity_poly.type
_entity_poly.pdbx_seq_one_letter_code
_entity_poly.pdbx_strand_id
1 'polypeptide(L)'
;LSVLPLHHTFEFTCGLLLPLASGARIVYLDEVSGERLAAAMKVGQVTAMVGVPALWQLIERRIASQISEKGTAAKFLFDTLLALNRRLGEKMGLDAGRILFGPVHRALGGRLRYLVSGGAALPEETHAFFAGLGLHLTEGYGLTEAAPVLTVAEASPKAKPGQVGKPVPGVEVRIDAPDEKGVGEIVARGPNVMKGYANDEAANRKVFTEDGWLRTGDLGRIDREGRLQIVGRAKEVIVAANGENVYPDDVEAMIGKLPHVSEYTILGFPDGRGGERVACLAVPEPGSEEDHTERIARARESLRVAIRKLPRHARPAIVHFYDAPLPRTATRKVKRREARRILERIVAASEEARRSDERPVLVTEVKRAVASVSGRPIAEIHPHTRLLADLGFESLTFVELVSALDGIAERAHLPPVDAERIMQCETVADLEAVVGELGEAPSPPPTAKREEGHFLLPEPLQKGAKRWMRGIQLGFYDRFMRTKVHGRGNIPQNRNTIVVSNHCSHLDLGLIKYALGPYGKDLVTLGAKDYFFEDWRGHYFRNFTNVVPVDRYGGGKEGLETARRIVERGETLLLFPEGTRSVTGEMQPFRPGCGYLVLDTGVDLLPIHLSGTFESLPKGGVFPTKRDLEVRIGPPLPAARLVEKVRGMPREAAARAIATIARAAVAALRDRKVFDLEAFSVADLSRSEADDPLVDLFHDLKTRFVPGSVEKPVRFYFSLGEKEREKWTVVVDRAHCEIHPGKPEGGVADCVLKTNPAMMSRIVRESYVPSPPEFLSGAVKTNNVALLQTFARIFNLTRS
;
A
#
# COMPACT_ATOMS: atom_id res chain seq x y z
N LEU A 1 -32.94 -3.27 27.32
CA LEU A 1 -33.44 -4.29 26.37
C LEU A 1 -32.60 -5.53 26.58
N SER A 2 -33.25 -6.67 26.82
CA SER A 2 -32.59 -7.96 27.02
C SER A 2 -32.50 -8.69 25.69
N VAL A 3 -31.28 -9.07 25.31
CA VAL A 3 -30.97 -9.64 23.98
C VAL A 3 -29.97 -10.80 24.05
N LEU A 4 -29.35 -11.02 25.20
CA LEU A 4 -28.43 -12.12 25.44
C LEU A 4 -29.13 -13.22 26.27
N PRO A 5 -28.61 -14.46 26.27
CA PRO A 5 -29.17 -15.52 27.09
C PRO A 5 -29.02 -15.24 28.59
N LEU A 6 -30.08 -15.45 29.37
CA LEU A 6 -30.10 -15.21 30.83
C LEU A 6 -29.10 -16.08 31.62
N HIS A 7 -28.66 -17.21 31.09
CA HIS A 7 -27.64 -18.05 31.72
C HIS A 7 -26.22 -17.45 31.62
N HIS A 8 -26.03 -16.41 30.80
CA HIS A 8 -24.76 -15.72 30.68
C HIS A 8 -24.64 -14.64 31.77
N THR A 9 -23.60 -14.69 32.59
CA THR A 9 -23.44 -13.80 33.77
C THR A 9 -23.54 -12.31 33.42
N PHE A 10 -23.08 -11.88 32.24
CA PHE A 10 -23.22 -10.49 31.79
C PHE A 10 -24.68 -10.05 31.65
N GLU A 11 -25.53 -10.89 31.05
CA GLU A 11 -26.96 -10.58 30.94
C GLU A 11 -27.66 -10.75 32.28
N PHE A 12 -27.32 -11.79 33.04
CA PHE A 12 -27.91 -12.03 34.35
C PHE A 12 -27.68 -10.84 35.29
N THR A 13 -26.45 -10.35 35.40
CA THR A 13 -26.15 -9.22 36.28
C THR A 13 -26.59 -7.88 35.67
N CYS A 14 -26.22 -7.58 34.43
CA CYS A 14 -26.43 -6.24 33.85
C CYS A 14 -27.78 -6.08 33.13
N GLY A 15 -28.36 -7.16 32.62
CA GLY A 15 -29.63 -7.17 31.88
C GLY A 15 -30.85 -7.53 32.74
N LEU A 16 -30.66 -8.27 33.84
CA LEU A 16 -31.72 -8.68 34.76
C LEU A 16 -31.59 -8.03 36.16
N LEU A 17 -30.53 -8.34 36.92
CA LEU A 17 -30.45 -7.92 38.32
C LEU A 17 -30.33 -6.40 38.48
N LEU A 18 -29.44 -5.75 37.73
CA LEU A 18 -29.22 -4.31 37.81
C LEU A 18 -30.49 -3.51 37.45
N PRO A 19 -31.22 -3.81 36.35
CA PRO A 19 -32.49 -3.16 36.06
C PRO A 19 -33.53 -3.37 37.17
N LEU A 20 -33.68 -4.59 37.70
CA LEU A 20 -34.63 -4.87 38.78
C LEU A 20 -34.28 -4.10 40.06
N ALA A 21 -33.01 -4.10 40.46
CA ALA A 21 -32.54 -3.34 41.62
C ALA A 21 -32.73 -1.82 41.46
N SER A 22 -32.73 -1.33 40.23
CA SER A 22 -32.92 0.09 39.91
C SER A 22 -34.39 0.47 39.67
N GLY A 23 -35.34 -0.46 39.80
CA GLY A 23 -36.76 -0.23 39.48
C GLY A 23 -37.02 0.00 37.98
N ALA A 24 -36.12 -0.43 37.12
CA ALA A 24 -36.23 -0.27 35.68
C ALA A 24 -37.05 -1.39 35.03
N ARG A 25 -37.65 -1.09 33.88
CA ARG A 25 -38.39 -2.07 33.07
C ARG A 25 -37.44 -2.85 32.16
N ILE A 26 -37.56 -4.17 32.19
CA ILE A 26 -36.88 -5.07 31.25
C ILE A 26 -37.83 -5.37 30.09
N VAL A 27 -37.30 -5.33 28.87
CA VAL A 27 -38.01 -5.72 27.65
C VAL A 27 -37.29 -6.94 27.10
N TYR A 28 -37.99 -8.06 26.96
CA TYR A 28 -37.48 -9.30 26.39
C TYR A 28 -37.91 -9.43 24.94
N LEU A 29 -37.04 -10.03 24.13
CA LEU A 29 -37.35 -10.44 22.77
C LEU A 29 -37.67 -11.93 22.76
N ASP A 30 -38.67 -12.30 21.95
CA ASP A 30 -38.94 -13.69 21.58
C ASP A 30 -37.86 -14.23 20.62
N GLU A 31 -37.32 -13.36 19.76
CA GLU A 31 -36.25 -13.69 18.83
C GLU A 31 -35.31 -12.49 18.59
N VAL A 32 -34.00 -12.76 18.45
CA VAL A 32 -33.00 -11.74 18.11
C VAL A 32 -32.93 -11.53 16.60
N SER A 33 -33.89 -10.78 16.06
CA SER A 33 -33.90 -10.31 14.67
C SER A 33 -33.92 -8.78 14.60
N GLY A 34 -33.42 -8.22 13.49
CA GLY A 34 -33.36 -6.76 13.34
C GLY A 34 -34.73 -6.06 13.35
N GLU A 35 -35.77 -6.74 12.89
CA GLU A 35 -37.16 -6.22 12.92
C GLU A 35 -37.72 -6.22 14.33
N ARG A 36 -37.58 -7.34 15.05
CA ARG A 36 -38.00 -7.46 16.44
C ARG A 36 -37.27 -6.49 17.34
N LEU A 37 -35.96 -6.32 17.13
CA LEU A 37 -35.13 -5.37 17.85
C LEU A 37 -35.63 -3.93 17.66
N ALA A 38 -35.86 -3.49 16.41
CA ALA A 38 -36.35 -2.15 16.12
C ALA A 38 -37.75 -1.90 16.70
N ALA A 39 -38.66 -2.87 16.57
CA ALA A 39 -39.99 -2.81 17.13
C ALA A 39 -39.95 -2.70 18.67
N ALA A 40 -39.16 -3.54 19.34
CA ALA A 40 -39.00 -3.52 20.79
C ALA A 40 -38.34 -2.24 21.30
N MET A 41 -37.35 -1.69 20.57
CA MET A 41 -36.75 -0.40 20.90
C MET A 41 -37.78 0.73 20.86
N LYS A 42 -38.67 0.72 19.85
CA LYS A 42 -39.72 1.74 19.68
C LYS A 42 -40.84 1.60 20.71
N VAL A 43 -41.41 0.40 20.86
CA VAL A 43 -42.53 0.13 21.78
C VAL A 43 -42.07 0.20 23.24
N GLY A 44 -40.89 -0.36 23.52
CA GLY A 44 -40.30 -0.40 24.85
C GLY A 44 -39.65 0.90 25.29
N GLN A 45 -39.51 1.90 24.40
CA GLN A 45 -38.83 3.17 24.67
C GLN A 45 -37.45 2.96 25.32
N VAL A 46 -36.67 2.04 24.75
CA VAL A 46 -35.46 1.51 25.37
C VAL A 46 -34.44 2.63 25.63
N THR A 47 -33.89 2.67 26.84
CA THR A 47 -32.86 3.63 27.28
C THR A 47 -31.48 3.00 27.43
N ALA A 48 -31.40 1.71 27.71
CA ALA A 48 -30.15 0.99 27.93
C ALA A 48 -30.17 -0.37 27.21
N MET A 49 -29.02 -0.73 26.65
CA MET A 49 -28.80 -2.05 26.05
C MET A 49 -27.37 -2.53 26.31
N VAL A 50 -27.25 -3.77 26.76
CA VAL A 50 -26.00 -4.52 26.80
C VAL A 50 -25.96 -5.49 25.64
N GLY A 51 -24.78 -5.73 25.07
CA GLY A 51 -24.66 -6.57 23.89
C GLY A 51 -23.25 -7.04 23.65
N VAL A 52 -23.12 -7.98 22.72
CA VAL A 52 -21.82 -8.45 22.20
C VAL A 52 -21.52 -7.75 20.86
N PRO A 53 -20.25 -7.65 20.42
CA PRO A 53 -19.87 -7.04 19.14
C PRO A 53 -20.72 -7.49 17.94
N ALA A 54 -21.07 -8.77 17.86
CA ALA A 54 -21.89 -9.30 16.78
C ALA A 54 -23.29 -8.66 16.68
N LEU A 55 -23.88 -8.25 17.81
CA LEU A 55 -25.16 -7.54 17.85
C LEU A 55 -25.02 -6.13 17.28
N TRP A 56 -23.97 -5.42 17.69
CA TRP A 56 -23.68 -4.06 17.20
C TRP A 56 -23.42 -4.04 15.70
N GLN A 57 -22.63 -5.00 15.20
CA GLN A 57 -22.41 -5.18 13.77
C GLN A 57 -23.68 -5.53 12.99
N LEU A 58 -24.64 -6.26 13.60
CA LEU A 58 -25.93 -6.54 12.97
C LEU A 58 -26.74 -5.26 12.78
N ILE A 59 -26.78 -4.40 13.80
CA ILE A 59 -27.45 -3.10 13.75
C ILE A 59 -26.77 -2.18 12.73
N GLU A 60 -25.44 -2.13 12.75
CA GLU A 60 -24.61 -1.39 11.78
C GLU A 60 -24.96 -1.80 10.34
N ARG A 61 -24.89 -3.11 10.01
CA ARG A 61 -25.20 -3.62 8.67
C ARG A 61 -26.63 -3.27 8.24
N ARG A 62 -27.59 -3.35 9.15
CA ARG A 62 -29.00 -3.01 8.85
C ARG A 62 -29.15 -1.52 8.52
N ILE A 63 -28.55 -0.64 9.31
CA ILE A 63 -28.57 0.81 9.05
C ILE A 63 -27.89 1.10 7.71
N ALA A 64 -26.71 0.52 7.47
CA ALA A 64 -25.96 0.69 6.23
C ALA A 64 -26.75 0.19 4.99
N SER A 65 -27.47 -0.93 5.09
CA SER A 65 -28.33 -1.45 4.01
C SER A 65 -29.46 -0.47 3.69
N GLN A 66 -30.19 0.00 4.71
CA GLN A 66 -31.31 0.93 4.53
C GLN A 66 -30.89 2.26 3.90
N ILE A 67 -29.65 2.69 4.12
CA ILE A 67 -29.09 3.91 3.51
C ILE A 67 -28.65 3.63 2.08
N SER A 68 -28.04 2.46 1.83
CA SER A 68 -27.60 2.06 0.50
C SER A 68 -28.77 1.85 -0.46
N GLU A 69 -29.90 1.33 0.03
CA GLU A 69 -31.16 1.19 -0.70
C GLU A 69 -31.74 2.54 -1.15
N LYS A 70 -31.42 3.65 -0.45
CA LYS A 70 -31.82 5.01 -0.84
C LYS A 70 -30.94 5.61 -1.95
N GLY A 71 -29.92 4.88 -2.40
CA GLY A 71 -29.05 5.26 -3.49
C GLY A 71 -27.69 5.81 -3.06
N THR A 72 -26.75 5.83 -4.01
CA THR A 72 -25.34 6.15 -3.78
C THR A 72 -25.10 7.56 -3.25
N ALA A 73 -25.92 8.54 -3.66
CA ALA A 73 -25.83 9.91 -3.17
C ALA A 73 -26.20 10.01 -1.67
N ALA A 74 -27.23 9.28 -1.25
CA ALA A 74 -27.65 9.22 0.16
C ALA A 74 -26.57 8.57 1.02
N LYS A 75 -25.98 7.46 0.55
CA LYS A 75 -24.83 6.81 1.19
C LYS A 75 -23.64 7.75 1.33
N PHE A 76 -23.25 8.42 0.25
CA PHE A 76 -22.13 9.36 0.28
C PHE A 76 -22.35 10.51 1.27
N LEU A 77 -23.54 11.11 1.28
CA LEU A 77 -23.90 12.15 2.23
C LEU A 77 -23.87 11.63 3.67
N PHE A 78 -24.42 10.44 3.91
CA PHE A 78 -24.44 9.80 5.22
C PHE A 78 -23.02 9.54 5.73
N ASP A 79 -22.17 8.90 4.93
CA ASP A 79 -20.77 8.59 5.27
C ASP A 79 -19.98 9.88 5.56
N THR A 80 -20.26 10.96 4.80
CA THR A 80 -19.65 12.28 5.01
C THR A 80 -20.06 12.91 6.33
N LEU A 81 -21.36 12.89 6.65
CA LEU A 81 -21.87 13.42 7.93
C LEU A 81 -21.35 12.60 9.11
N LEU A 82 -21.20 11.29 8.94
CA LEU A 82 -20.69 10.37 9.95
C LEU A 82 -19.25 10.73 10.30
N ALA A 83 -18.41 10.88 9.29
CA ALA A 83 -17.02 11.29 9.45
C ALA A 83 -16.88 12.70 10.03
N LEU A 84 -17.77 13.63 9.65
CA LEU A 84 -17.78 15.00 10.19
C LEU A 84 -18.12 15.02 11.68
N ASN A 85 -19.20 14.35 12.09
CA ASN A 85 -19.61 14.30 13.50
C ASN A 85 -18.53 13.62 14.36
N ARG A 86 -17.95 12.53 13.87
CA ARG A 86 -16.86 11.83 14.55
C ARG A 86 -15.65 12.75 14.78
N ARG A 87 -15.19 13.45 13.74
CA ARG A 87 -14.08 14.41 13.86
C ARG A 87 -14.38 15.56 14.82
N LEU A 88 -15.64 16.01 14.85
CA LEU A 88 -16.08 17.04 15.78
C LEU A 88 -16.04 16.54 17.24
N GLY A 89 -16.49 15.30 17.47
CA GLY A 89 -16.41 14.63 18.77
C GLY A 89 -14.97 14.43 19.24
N GLU A 90 -14.11 13.90 18.38
CA GLU A 90 -12.70 13.62 18.69
C GLU A 90 -11.91 14.90 19.05
N LYS A 91 -12.06 15.97 18.25
CA LYS A 91 -11.26 17.19 18.41
C LYS A 91 -11.85 18.17 19.42
N MET A 92 -13.16 18.39 19.36
CA MET A 92 -13.84 19.44 20.13
C MET A 92 -14.67 18.89 21.29
N GLY A 93 -14.90 17.57 21.36
CA GLY A 93 -15.77 16.98 22.37
C GLY A 93 -17.26 17.27 22.17
N LEU A 94 -17.65 17.75 20.99
CA LEU A 94 -19.03 18.08 20.65
C LEU A 94 -19.66 16.94 19.84
N ASP A 95 -20.87 16.53 20.21
CA ASP A 95 -21.64 15.52 19.47
C ASP A 95 -22.94 16.12 18.92
N ALA A 96 -23.03 16.19 17.59
CA ALA A 96 -24.21 16.62 16.85
C ALA A 96 -25.01 15.43 16.27
N GLY A 97 -24.64 14.19 16.61
CA GLY A 97 -25.16 12.98 15.98
C GLY A 97 -26.66 12.81 16.16
N ARG A 98 -27.22 13.19 17.31
CA ARG A 98 -28.68 13.19 17.52
C ARG A 98 -29.44 14.12 16.56
N ILE A 99 -28.83 15.24 16.18
CA ILE A 99 -29.42 16.21 15.24
C ILE A 99 -29.24 15.71 13.81
N LEU A 100 -28.00 15.35 13.44
CA LEU A 100 -27.65 14.91 12.08
C LEU A 100 -28.32 13.59 11.68
N PHE A 101 -28.46 12.66 12.63
CA PHE A 101 -29.01 11.32 12.41
C PHE A 101 -30.35 11.12 13.11
N GLY A 102 -31.13 12.18 13.29
CA GLY A 102 -32.45 12.13 13.92
C GLY A 102 -33.38 10.99 13.42
N PRO A 103 -33.45 10.68 12.10
CA PRO A 103 -34.20 9.53 11.61
C PRO A 103 -33.70 8.18 12.16
N VAL A 104 -32.38 7.97 12.24
CA VAL A 104 -31.77 6.75 12.79
C VAL A 104 -32.08 6.63 14.27
N HIS A 105 -31.89 7.73 15.03
CA HIS A 105 -32.25 7.78 16.45
C HIS A 105 -33.71 7.43 16.68
N ARG A 106 -34.64 7.99 15.88
CA ARG A 106 -36.08 7.67 15.96
C ARG A 106 -36.39 6.22 15.61
N ALA A 107 -35.72 5.65 14.61
CA ALA A 107 -35.88 4.24 14.25
C ALA A 107 -35.43 3.30 15.39
N LEU A 108 -34.43 3.71 16.16
CA LEU A 108 -33.96 3.02 17.36
C LEU A 108 -34.70 3.44 18.66
N GLY A 109 -35.89 4.06 18.54
CA GLY A 109 -36.74 4.44 19.67
C GLY A 109 -36.44 5.80 20.33
N GLY A 110 -35.37 6.49 19.92
CA GLY A 110 -35.08 7.90 20.25
C GLY A 110 -34.67 8.20 21.68
N ARG A 111 -34.62 7.18 22.56
CA ARG A 111 -34.34 7.32 24.00
C ARG A 111 -33.10 6.57 24.47
N LEU A 112 -32.33 5.96 23.57
CA LEU A 112 -31.08 5.28 23.92
C LEU A 112 -30.11 6.25 24.60
N ARG A 113 -29.56 5.82 25.73
CA ARG A 113 -28.61 6.55 26.58
C ARG A 113 -27.36 5.74 26.86
N TYR A 114 -27.51 4.43 27.08
CA TYR A 114 -26.41 3.55 27.45
C TYR A 114 -26.35 2.36 26.49
N LEU A 115 -25.22 2.22 25.81
CA LEU A 115 -24.91 1.08 24.95
C LEU A 115 -23.59 0.51 25.43
N VAL A 116 -23.60 -0.75 25.87
CA VAL A 116 -22.40 -1.40 26.42
C VAL A 116 -22.09 -2.67 25.62
N SER A 117 -20.89 -2.74 25.08
CA SER A 117 -20.33 -3.92 24.43
C SER A 117 -19.42 -4.68 25.40
N GLY A 118 -19.64 -5.99 25.53
CA GLY A 118 -18.83 -6.86 26.38
C GLY A 118 -18.68 -8.28 25.82
N GLY A 119 -17.86 -9.10 26.48
CA GLY A 119 -17.62 -10.52 26.14
C GLY A 119 -16.66 -10.75 24.96
N ALA A 120 -16.41 -9.74 24.13
CA ALA A 120 -15.41 -9.76 23.06
C ALA A 120 -14.92 -8.34 22.76
N ALA A 121 -13.72 -8.24 22.16
CA ALA A 121 -13.20 -6.96 21.68
C ALA A 121 -14.13 -6.37 20.62
N LEU A 122 -14.44 -5.08 20.74
CA LEU A 122 -15.28 -4.39 19.78
C LEU A 122 -14.43 -3.96 18.57
N PRO A 123 -14.84 -4.28 17.33
CA PRO A 123 -14.13 -3.81 16.15
C PRO A 123 -14.13 -2.28 16.07
N GLU A 124 -12.96 -1.72 15.75
CA GLU A 124 -12.75 -0.27 15.65
C GLU A 124 -13.73 0.39 14.67
N GLU A 125 -14.00 -0.25 13.53
CA GLU A 125 -14.96 0.21 12.53
C GLU A 125 -16.37 0.37 13.11
N THR A 126 -16.84 -0.62 13.86
CA THR A 126 -18.15 -0.61 14.51
C THR A 126 -18.19 0.45 15.61
N HIS A 127 -17.17 0.55 16.43
CA HIS A 127 -17.05 1.63 17.43
C HIS A 127 -17.14 3.00 16.76
N ALA A 128 -16.37 3.22 15.68
CA ALA A 128 -16.32 4.48 14.95
C ALA A 128 -17.65 4.81 14.25
N PHE A 129 -18.38 3.81 13.75
CA PHE A 129 -19.70 3.98 13.17
C PHE A 129 -20.72 4.49 14.19
N PHE A 130 -20.80 3.84 15.35
CA PHE A 130 -21.71 4.24 16.43
C PHE A 130 -21.34 5.60 17.04
N ALA A 131 -20.05 5.87 17.22
CA ALA A 131 -19.56 7.20 17.62
C ALA A 131 -19.96 8.28 16.60
N GLY A 132 -19.83 8.00 15.30
CA GLY A 132 -20.28 8.91 14.24
C GLY A 132 -21.78 9.20 14.28
N LEU A 133 -22.61 8.23 14.66
CA LEU A 133 -24.06 8.41 14.86
C LEU A 133 -24.42 9.25 16.10
N GLY A 134 -23.47 9.56 16.98
CA GLY A 134 -23.75 10.13 18.30
C GLY A 134 -24.40 9.13 19.26
N LEU A 135 -24.06 7.85 19.10
CA LEU A 135 -24.49 6.74 19.94
C LEU A 135 -23.23 6.10 20.53
N HIS A 136 -22.66 6.72 21.56
CA HIS A 136 -21.38 6.29 22.14
C HIS A 136 -21.48 4.89 22.76
N LEU A 137 -20.94 3.91 22.04
CA LEU A 137 -20.87 2.51 22.46
C LEU A 137 -19.67 2.33 23.41
N THR A 138 -19.91 1.96 24.66
CA THR A 138 -18.84 1.73 25.64
C THR A 138 -18.37 0.29 25.63
N GLU A 139 -17.09 0.06 25.86
CA GLU A 139 -16.52 -1.27 26.05
C GLU A 139 -16.40 -1.61 27.53
N GLY A 140 -16.76 -2.82 27.91
CA GLY A 140 -16.60 -3.35 29.26
C GLY A 140 -15.83 -4.67 29.26
N TYR A 141 -14.97 -4.85 30.25
CA TYR A 141 -14.21 -6.07 30.46
C TYR A 141 -14.63 -6.78 31.74
N GLY A 142 -14.64 -8.10 31.66
CA GLY A 142 -15.16 -8.93 32.72
C GLY A 142 -15.10 -10.43 32.40
N LEU A 143 -15.32 -11.22 33.44
CA LEU A 143 -15.32 -12.67 33.43
C LEU A 143 -16.27 -13.19 34.51
N THR A 144 -16.74 -14.43 34.37
CA THR A 144 -17.71 -15.02 35.31
C THR A 144 -17.21 -15.01 36.75
N GLU A 145 -15.91 -15.23 36.92
CA GLU A 145 -15.18 -15.23 38.19
C GLU A 145 -15.18 -13.87 38.90
N ALA A 146 -15.64 -12.79 38.25
CA ALA A 146 -15.75 -11.44 38.80
C ALA A 146 -17.18 -10.84 38.72
N ALA A 147 -18.20 -11.69 38.61
CA ALA A 147 -19.63 -11.34 38.70
C ALA A 147 -20.21 -10.13 37.90
N PRO A 148 -19.99 -9.98 36.58
CA PRO A 148 -18.82 -10.33 35.80
C PRO A 148 -17.91 -9.13 35.51
N VAL A 149 -18.34 -7.89 35.80
CA VAL A 149 -17.69 -6.67 35.30
C VAL A 149 -16.53 -6.26 36.18
N LEU A 150 -15.35 -6.08 35.56
CA LEU A 150 -14.16 -5.53 36.20
C LEU A 150 -13.96 -4.07 35.85
N THR A 151 -14.00 -3.73 34.56
CA THR A 151 -13.77 -2.37 34.07
C THR A 151 -14.82 -1.97 33.05
N VAL A 152 -15.07 -0.67 32.93
CA VAL A 152 -15.95 -0.12 31.90
C VAL A 152 -15.43 1.22 31.39
N ALA A 153 -15.48 1.42 30.07
CA ALA A 153 -15.16 2.69 29.44
C ALA A 153 -16.28 3.72 29.65
N GLU A 154 -15.90 4.99 29.80
CA GLU A 154 -16.86 6.09 29.87
C GLU A 154 -17.42 6.40 28.48
N ALA A 155 -18.73 6.62 28.40
CA ALA A 155 -19.38 7.06 27.17
C ALA A 155 -18.97 8.50 26.86
N SER A 156 -18.23 8.72 25.78
CA SER A 156 -17.72 10.03 25.43
C SER A 156 -17.52 10.20 23.92
N PRO A 157 -17.73 11.41 23.36
CA PRO A 157 -17.30 11.74 22.00
C PRO A 157 -15.78 11.60 21.80
N LYS A 158 -15.00 11.59 22.88
CA LYS A 158 -13.54 11.40 22.88
C LYS A 158 -13.12 9.96 23.18
N ALA A 159 -14.07 9.04 23.34
CA ALA A 159 -13.77 7.64 23.61
C ALA A 159 -12.95 7.06 22.45
N LYS A 160 -11.91 6.29 22.79
CA LYS A 160 -11.04 5.62 21.83
C LYS A 160 -11.37 4.12 21.80
N PRO A 161 -11.37 3.50 20.61
CA PRO A 161 -11.55 2.06 20.49
C PRO A 161 -10.42 1.29 21.18
N GLY A 162 -10.71 0.07 21.63
CA GLY A 162 -9.72 -0.85 22.18
C GLY A 162 -9.33 -0.56 23.62
N GLN A 163 -10.07 0.29 24.33
CA GLN A 163 -9.89 0.55 25.75
C GLN A 163 -11.13 0.13 26.52
N VAL A 164 -10.96 -0.74 27.51
CA VAL A 164 -12.06 -1.27 28.33
C VAL A 164 -12.30 -0.44 29.60
N GLY A 165 -11.64 0.72 29.67
CA GLY A 165 -11.87 1.74 30.69
C GLY A 165 -11.24 1.47 32.04
N LYS A 166 -11.82 2.06 33.08
CA LYS A 166 -11.31 2.02 34.46
C LYS A 166 -12.03 0.95 35.28
N PRO A 167 -11.42 0.44 36.36
CA PRO A 167 -12.10 -0.43 37.31
C PRO A 167 -13.40 0.17 37.83
N VAL A 168 -14.43 -0.66 37.96
CA VAL A 168 -15.70 -0.25 38.58
C VAL A 168 -15.50 -0.01 40.09
N PRO A 169 -16.37 0.79 40.74
CA PRO A 169 -16.23 1.08 42.18
C PRO A 169 -16.11 -0.19 43.03
N GLY A 170 -15.11 -0.22 43.92
CA GLY A 170 -14.83 -1.36 44.80
C GLY A 170 -13.99 -2.48 44.17
N VAL A 171 -13.62 -2.36 42.89
CA VAL A 171 -12.74 -3.30 42.19
C VAL A 171 -11.37 -2.67 41.99
N GLU A 172 -10.34 -3.43 42.31
CA GLU A 172 -8.94 -3.12 42.03
C GLU A 172 -8.44 -4.00 40.89
N VAL A 173 -7.65 -3.41 39.99
CA VAL A 173 -6.99 -4.13 38.89
C VAL A 173 -5.52 -3.71 38.86
N ARG A 174 -4.61 -4.67 38.74
CA ARG A 174 -3.19 -4.42 38.45
C ARG A 174 -2.67 -5.34 37.35
N ILE A 175 -1.51 -4.99 36.81
CA ILE A 175 -0.75 -5.84 35.89
C ILE A 175 0.30 -6.59 36.72
N ASP A 176 0.22 -7.92 36.73
CA ASP A 176 1.18 -8.82 37.35
C ASP A 176 2.30 -9.16 36.38
N ALA A 177 3.55 -9.11 36.86
CA ALA A 177 4.77 -9.35 36.08
C ALA A 177 4.81 -8.65 34.69
N PRO A 178 4.70 -7.31 34.64
CA PRO A 178 4.76 -6.58 33.36
C PRO A 178 6.12 -6.69 32.69
N ASP A 179 6.13 -6.83 31.36
CA ASP A 179 7.32 -6.76 30.52
C ASP A 179 7.81 -5.30 30.31
N GLU A 180 8.86 -5.12 29.49
CA GLU A 180 9.42 -3.79 29.16
C GLU A 180 8.40 -2.84 28.50
N LYS A 181 7.32 -3.37 27.92
CA LYS A 181 6.22 -2.62 27.28
C LYS A 181 5.05 -2.38 28.24
N GLY A 182 5.17 -2.81 29.49
CA GLY A 182 4.13 -2.72 30.51
C GLY A 182 3.01 -3.75 30.35
N VAL A 183 3.21 -4.81 29.56
CA VAL A 183 2.22 -5.86 29.31
C VAL A 183 2.48 -7.02 30.27
N GLY A 184 1.44 -7.45 31.00
CA GLY A 184 1.50 -8.58 31.92
C GLY A 184 0.11 -9.16 32.18
N GLU A 185 -0.01 -10.10 33.12
CA GLU A 185 -1.30 -10.70 33.45
C GLU A 185 -2.18 -9.71 34.19
N ILE A 186 -3.43 -9.56 33.75
CA ILE A 186 -4.42 -8.76 34.44
C ILE A 186 -4.84 -9.55 35.68
N VAL A 187 -4.67 -8.97 36.85
CA VAL A 187 -5.18 -9.56 38.10
C VAL A 187 -6.15 -8.59 38.76
N ALA A 188 -7.19 -9.15 39.38
CA ALA A 188 -8.29 -8.37 39.95
C ALA A 188 -8.59 -8.75 41.39
N ARG A 189 -9.02 -7.78 42.19
CA ARG A 189 -9.47 -7.98 43.57
C ARG A 189 -10.70 -7.12 43.82
N GLY A 190 -11.69 -7.66 44.52
CA GLY A 190 -12.90 -6.92 44.84
C GLY A 190 -13.98 -7.81 45.45
N PRO A 191 -15.07 -7.22 45.95
CA PRO A 191 -16.18 -7.95 46.56
C PRO A 191 -16.97 -8.79 45.55
N ASN A 192 -16.80 -8.52 44.26
CA ASN A 192 -17.41 -9.24 43.14
C ASN A 192 -16.61 -10.48 42.70
N VAL A 193 -15.37 -10.64 43.18
CA VAL A 193 -14.52 -11.79 42.85
C VAL A 193 -15.06 -13.04 43.54
N MET A 194 -15.10 -14.15 42.81
CA MET A 194 -15.58 -15.44 43.30
C MET A 194 -14.76 -15.93 44.51
N LYS A 195 -15.32 -16.89 45.25
CA LYS A 195 -14.58 -17.61 46.32
C LYS A 195 -13.75 -18.77 45.79
N GLY A 196 -14.02 -19.21 44.57
CA GLY A 196 -13.43 -20.39 43.93
C GLY A 196 -14.46 -21.19 43.13
N TYR A 197 -13.97 -22.07 42.28
CA TYR A 197 -14.72 -23.09 41.57
C TYR A 197 -15.26 -24.17 42.53
N ALA A 198 -16.46 -24.65 42.24
CA ALA A 198 -17.10 -25.69 43.02
C ALA A 198 -16.36 -27.03 42.87
N ASN A 199 -15.99 -27.65 43.99
CA ASN A 199 -15.35 -28.97 44.08
C ASN A 199 -14.02 -29.11 43.30
N ASP A 200 -13.30 -28.02 43.05
CA ASP A 200 -12.00 -28.05 42.35
C ASP A 200 -10.92 -27.26 43.11
N GLU A 201 -10.37 -27.89 44.15
CA GLU A 201 -9.31 -27.27 44.96
C GLU A 201 -8.04 -26.99 44.16
N ALA A 202 -7.74 -27.81 43.15
CA ALA A 202 -6.53 -27.66 42.35
C ALA A 202 -6.63 -26.41 41.46
N ALA A 203 -7.79 -26.15 40.85
CA ALA A 203 -8.05 -24.90 40.14
C ALA A 203 -8.10 -23.71 41.10
N ASN A 204 -8.70 -23.86 42.28
CA ASN A 204 -8.79 -22.79 43.29
C ASN A 204 -7.42 -22.32 43.78
N ARG A 205 -6.47 -23.25 43.99
CA ARG A 205 -5.08 -22.88 44.34
C ARG A 205 -4.34 -22.16 43.21
N LYS A 206 -4.71 -22.39 41.94
CA LYS A 206 -4.04 -21.80 40.77
C LYS A 206 -4.64 -20.47 40.34
N VAL A 207 -5.93 -20.25 40.61
CA VAL A 207 -6.68 -19.07 40.12
C VAL A 207 -6.47 -17.84 41.00
N PHE A 208 -6.00 -18.02 42.24
CA PHE A 208 -5.60 -16.93 43.11
C PHE A 208 -4.08 -16.85 43.24
N THR A 209 -3.58 -15.62 43.28
CA THR A 209 -2.22 -15.32 43.71
C THR A 209 -2.08 -15.52 45.23
N GLU A 210 -0.85 -15.62 45.73
CA GLU A 210 -0.57 -15.77 47.16
C GLU A 210 -1.11 -14.58 47.99
N ASP A 211 -1.18 -13.38 47.40
CA ASP A 211 -1.74 -12.16 47.98
C ASP A 211 -3.25 -11.97 47.72
N GLY A 212 -3.95 -12.99 47.20
CA GLY A 212 -5.42 -13.05 47.13
C GLY A 212 -6.05 -12.35 45.93
N TRP A 213 -5.28 -12.03 44.87
CA TRP A 213 -5.81 -11.52 43.61
C TRP A 213 -6.22 -12.65 42.68
N LEU A 214 -7.34 -12.47 41.99
CA LEU A 214 -7.81 -13.33 40.92
C LEU A 214 -6.91 -13.18 39.69
N ARG A 215 -6.32 -14.28 39.23
CA ARG A 215 -5.64 -14.40 37.92
C ARG A 215 -6.69 -14.54 36.82
N THR A 216 -6.83 -13.54 35.96
CA THR A 216 -7.85 -13.58 34.90
C THR A 216 -7.42 -14.46 33.71
N GLY A 217 -6.11 -14.72 33.55
CA GLY A 217 -5.56 -15.37 32.37
C GLY A 217 -5.54 -14.49 31.11
N ASP A 218 -6.01 -13.25 31.21
CA ASP A 218 -5.94 -12.25 30.14
C ASP A 218 -4.72 -11.33 30.36
N LEU A 219 -4.10 -10.89 29.28
CA LEU A 219 -2.95 -9.98 29.30
C LEU A 219 -3.39 -8.57 28.94
N GLY A 220 -2.78 -7.59 29.59
CA GLY A 220 -3.10 -6.20 29.35
C GLY A 220 -2.05 -5.25 29.87
N ARG A 221 -2.32 -3.97 29.65
CA ARG A 221 -1.54 -2.84 30.17
C ARG A 221 -2.47 -1.74 30.64
N ILE A 222 -2.02 -0.94 31.60
CA ILE A 222 -2.75 0.22 32.11
C ILE A 222 -2.05 1.48 31.61
N ASP A 223 -2.81 2.38 30.98
CA ASP A 223 -2.27 3.65 30.49
C ASP A 223 -2.09 4.69 31.62
N ARG A 224 -1.50 5.84 31.28
CA ARG A 224 -1.20 6.91 32.26
C ARG A 224 -2.45 7.50 32.91
N GLU A 225 -3.61 7.33 32.30
CA GLU A 225 -4.89 7.80 32.83
C GLU A 225 -5.65 6.72 33.59
N GLY A 226 -5.05 5.54 33.80
CA GLY A 226 -5.60 4.43 34.57
C GLY A 226 -6.58 3.57 33.79
N ARG A 227 -6.60 3.63 32.45
CA ARG A 227 -7.48 2.81 31.62
C ARG A 227 -6.78 1.52 31.21
N LEU A 228 -7.52 0.43 31.30
CA LEU A 228 -7.06 -0.89 30.92
C LEU A 228 -7.21 -1.10 29.41
N GLN A 229 -6.14 -1.63 28.79
CA GLN A 229 -6.13 -2.14 27.43
C GLN A 229 -5.82 -3.64 27.48
N ILE A 230 -6.68 -4.45 26.86
CA ILE A 230 -6.48 -5.89 26.72
C ILE A 230 -5.63 -6.14 25.47
N VAL A 231 -4.61 -6.97 25.61
CA VAL A 231 -3.63 -7.30 24.56
C VAL A 231 -3.80 -8.76 24.09
N GLY A 232 -4.30 -9.65 24.94
CA GLY A 232 -4.59 -11.02 24.55
C GLY A 232 -4.80 -11.96 25.74
N ARG A 233 -4.51 -13.24 25.56
CA ARG A 233 -4.58 -14.27 26.62
C ARG A 233 -3.21 -14.88 26.91
N ALA A 234 -2.91 -15.07 28.19
CA ALA A 234 -1.61 -15.61 28.64
C ALA A 234 -1.31 -17.00 28.04
N LYS A 235 -2.35 -17.84 27.87
CA LYS A 235 -2.23 -19.19 27.30
C LYS A 235 -2.23 -19.23 25.76
N GLU A 236 -2.49 -18.11 25.09
CA GLU A 236 -2.57 -18.01 23.63
C GLU A 236 -1.43 -17.19 23.02
N VAL A 237 -0.54 -16.63 23.85
CA VAL A 237 0.68 -15.95 23.38
C VAL A 237 1.53 -16.94 22.61
N ILE A 238 1.89 -16.55 21.39
CA ILE A 238 2.82 -17.31 20.56
C ILE A 238 4.22 -16.84 20.94
N VAL A 239 5.01 -17.74 21.51
CA VAL A 239 6.41 -17.45 21.84
C VAL A 239 7.28 -17.92 20.68
N ALA A 240 7.79 -16.96 19.91
CA ALA A 240 8.66 -17.26 18.78
C ALA A 240 9.98 -17.88 19.23
N ALA A 241 10.68 -18.59 18.33
CA ALA A 241 11.95 -19.26 18.65
C ALA A 241 13.07 -18.30 19.12
N ASN A 242 12.95 -16.99 18.82
CA ASN A 242 13.84 -15.94 19.32
C ASN A 242 13.42 -15.37 20.69
N GLY A 243 12.36 -15.91 21.31
CA GLY A 243 11.81 -15.47 22.59
C GLY A 243 10.83 -14.30 22.51
N GLU A 244 10.52 -13.78 21.32
CA GLU A 244 9.55 -12.69 21.18
C GLU A 244 8.11 -13.17 21.33
N ASN A 245 7.32 -12.45 22.13
CA ASN A 245 5.89 -12.70 22.29
C ASN A 245 5.10 -12.08 21.13
N VAL A 246 4.34 -12.91 20.44
CA VAL A 246 3.37 -12.50 19.43
C VAL A 246 1.96 -12.75 19.98
N TYR A 247 1.15 -11.70 20.04
CA TYR A 247 -0.23 -11.75 20.52
C TYR A 247 -1.18 -11.94 19.33
N PRO A 248 -1.85 -13.12 19.19
CA PRO A 248 -2.69 -13.39 18.04
C PRO A 248 -3.80 -12.35 17.81
N ASP A 249 -4.43 -11.88 18.89
CA ASP A 249 -5.51 -10.89 18.82
C ASP A 249 -5.02 -9.56 18.22
N ASP A 250 -3.83 -9.08 18.59
CA ASP A 250 -3.21 -7.88 18.01
C ASP A 250 -2.90 -8.08 16.52
N VAL A 251 -2.39 -9.26 16.15
CA VAL A 251 -2.10 -9.59 14.74
C VAL A 251 -3.38 -9.62 13.91
N GLU A 252 -4.44 -10.27 14.41
CA GLU A 252 -5.75 -10.28 13.76
C GLU A 252 -6.34 -8.87 13.66
N ALA A 253 -6.23 -8.04 14.70
CA ALA A 253 -6.68 -6.66 14.67
C ALA A 253 -5.93 -5.82 13.62
N MET A 254 -4.61 -6.03 13.47
CA MET A 254 -3.79 -5.36 12.44
C MET A 254 -4.12 -5.84 11.02
N ILE A 255 -4.44 -7.12 10.83
CA ILE A 255 -4.84 -7.68 9.53
C ILE A 255 -6.24 -7.14 9.14
N GLY A 256 -7.19 -7.11 10.08
CA GLY A 256 -8.54 -6.60 9.85
C GLY A 256 -9.34 -7.45 8.87
N LYS A 257 -10.33 -6.86 8.18
CA LYS A 257 -11.12 -7.56 7.16
C LYS A 257 -10.33 -7.70 5.86
N LEU A 258 -10.46 -8.85 5.21
CA LEU A 258 -9.77 -9.17 3.96
C LEU A 258 -10.77 -9.47 2.84
N PRO A 259 -10.56 -8.96 1.61
CA PRO A 259 -11.33 -9.37 0.45
C PRO A 259 -11.15 -10.87 0.17
N HIS A 260 -12.20 -11.57 -0.25
CA HIS A 260 -12.16 -12.99 -0.63
C HIS A 260 -11.84 -13.98 0.51
N VAL A 261 -11.77 -13.52 1.76
CA VAL A 261 -11.55 -14.35 2.94
C VAL A 261 -12.71 -14.10 3.91
N SER A 262 -13.50 -15.14 4.16
CA SER A 262 -14.67 -15.04 5.04
C SER A 262 -14.26 -15.02 6.52
N GLU A 263 -13.27 -15.83 6.88
CA GLU A 263 -12.76 -15.96 8.24
C GLU A 263 -11.26 -16.27 8.22
N TYR A 264 -10.53 -15.87 9.25
CA TYR A 264 -9.19 -16.38 9.50
C TYR A 264 -8.90 -16.32 11.00
N THR A 265 -7.88 -17.07 11.43
CA THR A 265 -7.36 -16.95 12.79
C THR A 265 -5.85 -17.14 12.82
N ILE A 266 -5.20 -16.44 13.74
CA ILE A 266 -3.77 -16.53 14.01
C ILE A 266 -3.55 -17.47 15.20
N LEU A 267 -2.56 -18.35 15.07
CA LEU A 267 -2.26 -19.36 16.08
C LEU A 267 -0.78 -19.70 16.10
N GLY A 268 -0.28 -20.13 17.26
CA GLY A 268 1.05 -20.71 17.39
C GLY A 268 1.06 -22.14 16.86
N PHE A 269 2.09 -22.48 16.08
CA PHE A 269 2.36 -23.82 15.57
C PHE A 269 3.76 -24.28 15.99
N PRO A 270 3.92 -25.48 16.57
CA PRO A 270 5.23 -25.95 17.06
C PRO A 270 6.32 -25.92 15.98
N ASP A 271 7.50 -25.38 16.32
CA ASP A 271 8.65 -25.26 15.40
C ASP A 271 9.70 -26.38 15.57
N GLY A 272 9.47 -27.34 16.46
CA GLY A 272 10.40 -28.45 16.75
C GLY A 272 11.70 -28.05 17.48
N ARG A 273 12.11 -26.77 17.41
CA ARG A 273 13.32 -26.20 18.03
C ARG A 273 13.07 -25.52 19.39
N GLY A 274 11.93 -25.78 20.03
CA GLY A 274 11.60 -25.26 21.37
C GLY A 274 10.81 -23.95 21.40
N GLY A 275 10.30 -23.47 20.26
CA GLY A 275 9.37 -22.32 20.17
C GLY A 275 8.18 -22.60 19.25
N GLU A 276 7.29 -21.61 19.09
CA GLU A 276 6.16 -21.65 18.16
C GLU A 276 6.38 -20.69 16.97
N ARG A 277 6.01 -21.13 15.77
CA ARG A 277 5.86 -20.27 14.60
C ARG A 277 4.47 -19.67 14.57
N VAL A 278 4.38 -18.43 14.10
CA VAL A 278 3.09 -17.82 13.79
C VAL A 278 2.48 -18.53 12.59
N ALA A 279 1.23 -18.97 12.71
CA ALA A 279 0.47 -19.61 11.65
C ALA A 279 -0.89 -18.93 11.45
N CYS A 280 -1.39 -19.01 10.22
CA CYS A 280 -2.70 -18.51 9.83
C CYS A 280 -3.51 -19.62 9.17
N LEU A 281 -4.71 -19.85 9.69
CA LEU A 281 -5.72 -20.69 9.07
C LEU A 281 -6.83 -19.78 8.54
N ALA A 282 -7.04 -19.76 7.23
CA ALA A 282 -8.00 -18.88 6.56
C ALA A 282 -9.09 -19.68 5.82
N VAL A 283 -10.30 -19.14 5.77
CA VAL A 283 -11.45 -19.68 5.07
C VAL A 283 -11.77 -18.75 3.90
N PRO A 284 -11.63 -19.18 2.64
CA PRO A 284 -12.04 -18.37 1.50
C PRO A 284 -13.53 -18.02 1.57
N GLU A 285 -13.94 -16.91 0.94
CA GLU A 285 -15.38 -16.62 0.78
C GLU A 285 -16.05 -17.67 -0.12
N PRO A 286 -17.26 -18.14 0.20
CA PRO A 286 -18.00 -19.02 -0.70
C PRO A 286 -18.37 -18.28 -2.00
N GLY A 287 -17.85 -18.73 -3.14
CA GLY A 287 -18.22 -18.25 -4.48
C GLY A 287 -19.36 -19.08 -5.08
N SER A 288 -20.25 -18.46 -5.85
CA SER A 288 -21.45 -19.14 -6.38
C SER A 288 -21.20 -19.97 -7.64
N GLU A 289 -20.13 -19.75 -8.41
CA GLU A 289 -19.83 -20.48 -9.66
C GLU A 289 -18.31 -20.56 -10.01
N GLU A 290 -17.40 -20.29 -9.05
CA GLU A 290 -15.95 -20.20 -9.31
C GLU A 290 -15.20 -21.53 -9.12
N ASP A 291 -14.13 -21.76 -9.88
CA ASP A 291 -13.21 -22.89 -9.66
C ASP A 291 -12.53 -22.78 -8.28
N HIS A 292 -12.42 -23.91 -7.57
CA HIS A 292 -11.86 -24.00 -6.22
C HIS A 292 -10.45 -23.41 -6.15
N THR A 293 -9.66 -23.67 -7.19
CA THR A 293 -8.28 -23.19 -7.34
C THR A 293 -8.21 -21.66 -7.40
N GLU A 294 -9.07 -21.05 -8.20
CA GLU A 294 -9.08 -19.61 -8.43
C GLU A 294 -9.53 -18.84 -7.18
N ARG A 295 -10.54 -19.38 -6.49
CA ARG A 295 -11.02 -18.87 -5.20
C ARG A 295 -9.91 -18.84 -4.14
N ILE A 296 -9.15 -19.93 -4.03
CA ILE A 296 -8.00 -20.00 -3.10
C ILE A 296 -6.91 -19.03 -3.53
N ALA A 297 -6.63 -18.89 -4.83
CA ALA A 297 -5.62 -17.97 -5.35
C ALA A 297 -5.94 -16.50 -4.99
N ARG A 298 -7.20 -16.07 -5.16
CA ARG A 298 -7.65 -14.72 -4.75
C ARG A 298 -7.52 -14.51 -3.24
N ALA A 299 -8.02 -15.45 -2.44
CA ALA A 299 -7.92 -15.40 -0.98
C ALA A 299 -6.45 -15.33 -0.51
N ARG A 300 -5.56 -16.08 -1.18
CA ARG A 300 -4.11 -16.08 -0.92
C ARG A 300 -3.47 -14.75 -1.24
N GLU A 301 -3.81 -14.09 -2.34
CA GLU A 301 -3.24 -12.78 -2.65
C GLU A 301 -3.69 -11.71 -1.65
N SER A 302 -4.97 -11.67 -1.28
CA SER A 302 -5.49 -10.78 -0.24
C SER A 302 -4.74 -10.93 1.08
N LEU A 303 -4.56 -12.18 1.53
CA LEU A 303 -3.87 -12.49 2.77
C LEU A 303 -2.37 -12.14 2.68
N ARG A 304 -1.72 -12.39 1.54
CA ARG A 304 -0.30 -12.06 1.31
C ARG A 304 -0.05 -10.56 1.42
N VAL A 305 -0.91 -9.73 0.82
CA VAL A 305 -0.81 -8.27 0.88
C VAL A 305 -0.95 -7.79 2.33
N ALA A 306 -1.88 -8.37 3.10
CA ALA A 306 -2.07 -8.00 4.50
C ALA A 306 -0.89 -8.44 5.39
N ILE A 307 -0.41 -9.67 5.23
CA ILE A 307 0.73 -10.20 5.98
C ILE A 307 1.99 -9.35 5.78
N ARG A 308 2.22 -8.84 4.56
CA ARG A 308 3.36 -7.96 4.26
C ARG A 308 3.38 -6.66 5.07
N LYS A 309 2.22 -6.18 5.54
CA LYS A 309 2.10 -4.97 6.37
C LYS A 309 2.45 -5.22 7.84
N LEU A 310 2.48 -6.47 8.28
CA LEU A 310 2.78 -6.82 9.67
C LEU A 310 4.28 -6.66 10.00
N PRO A 311 4.62 -6.38 11.27
CA PRO A 311 5.99 -6.48 11.78
C PRO A 311 6.58 -7.87 11.51
N ARG A 312 7.89 -7.95 11.22
CA ARG A 312 8.54 -9.20 10.78
C ARG A 312 8.30 -10.39 11.72
N HIS A 313 8.36 -10.16 13.03
CA HIS A 313 8.17 -11.20 14.05
C HIS A 313 6.73 -11.73 14.12
N ALA A 314 5.76 -10.93 13.70
CA ALA A 314 4.32 -11.24 13.75
C ALA A 314 3.78 -11.83 12.44
N ARG A 315 4.62 -11.98 11.40
CA ARG A 315 4.19 -12.50 10.10
C ARG A 315 3.96 -14.02 10.18
N PRO A 316 2.80 -14.53 9.77
CA PRO A 316 2.57 -15.96 9.68
C PRO A 316 3.57 -16.63 8.75
N ALA A 317 4.34 -17.57 9.27
CA ALA A 317 5.25 -18.43 8.52
C ALA A 317 4.52 -19.62 7.87
N ILE A 318 3.36 -19.99 8.43
CA ILE A 318 2.51 -21.08 7.93
C ILE A 318 1.16 -20.48 7.56
N VAL A 319 0.70 -20.73 6.33
CA VAL A 319 -0.59 -20.26 5.84
C VAL A 319 -1.31 -21.41 5.16
N HIS A 320 -2.47 -21.81 5.68
CA HIS A 320 -3.32 -22.83 5.07
C HIS A 320 -4.76 -22.35 4.91
N PHE A 321 -5.42 -22.89 3.89
CA PHE A 321 -6.82 -22.64 3.61
C PHE A 321 -7.67 -23.80 4.09
N TYR A 322 -8.86 -23.49 4.61
CA TYR A 322 -9.83 -24.46 5.09
C TYR A 322 -11.18 -24.18 4.44
N ASP A 323 -11.80 -25.20 3.84
CA ASP A 323 -13.04 -25.04 3.08
C ASP A 323 -14.32 -25.06 3.93
N ALA A 324 -14.20 -25.16 5.26
CA ALA A 324 -15.33 -25.16 6.18
C ALA A 324 -15.24 -24.01 7.22
N PRO A 325 -16.38 -23.59 7.80
CA PRO A 325 -16.38 -22.57 8.85
C PRO A 325 -15.50 -22.95 10.04
N LEU A 326 -14.80 -21.97 10.62
CA LEU A 326 -13.96 -22.23 11.80
C LEU A 326 -14.84 -22.58 13.02
N PRO A 327 -14.37 -23.46 13.92
CA PRO A 327 -15.12 -23.79 15.13
C PRO A 327 -15.34 -22.57 16.02
N ARG A 328 -16.58 -22.31 16.45
CA ARG A 328 -16.95 -21.12 17.24
C ARG A 328 -17.53 -21.45 18.61
N THR A 329 -17.42 -20.51 19.55
CA THR A 329 -18.12 -20.51 20.85
C THR A 329 -19.56 -20.02 20.71
N ALA A 330 -20.36 -20.12 21.78
CA ALA A 330 -21.71 -19.52 21.84
C ALA A 330 -21.70 -17.99 21.62
N THR A 331 -20.58 -17.32 21.93
CA THR A 331 -20.35 -15.89 21.68
C THR A 331 -19.81 -15.59 20.28
N ARG A 332 -19.79 -16.58 19.38
CA ARG A 332 -19.27 -16.54 18.00
C ARG A 332 -17.75 -16.32 17.88
N LYS A 333 -16.96 -16.42 18.95
CA LYS A 333 -15.49 -16.36 18.87
C LYS A 333 -14.92 -17.67 18.33
N VAL A 334 -13.85 -17.59 17.53
CA VAL A 334 -13.14 -18.79 17.04
C VAL A 334 -12.47 -19.51 18.21
N LYS A 335 -12.63 -20.83 18.28
CA LYS A 335 -11.97 -21.68 19.27
C LYS A 335 -10.57 -22.06 18.76
N ARG A 336 -9.57 -21.23 19.06
CA ARG A 336 -8.18 -21.40 18.57
C ARG A 336 -7.57 -22.78 18.83
N ARG A 337 -7.88 -23.41 19.97
CA ARG A 337 -7.43 -24.78 20.27
C ARG A 337 -7.98 -25.82 19.28
N GLU A 338 -9.22 -25.69 18.84
CA GLU A 338 -9.81 -26.59 17.85
C GLU A 338 -9.28 -26.25 16.44
N ALA A 339 -9.14 -24.97 16.09
CA ALA A 339 -8.52 -24.52 14.85
C ALA A 339 -7.06 -24.98 14.71
N ARG A 340 -6.29 -24.99 15.80
CA ARG A 340 -4.93 -25.55 15.86
C ARG A 340 -4.90 -27.02 15.48
N ARG A 341 -5.81 -27.83 16.02
CA ARG A 341 -5.92 -29.26 15.66
C ARG A 341 -6.27 -29.47 14.19
N ILE A 342 -7.10 -28.60 13.61
CA ILE A 342 -7.41 -28.63 12.17
C ILE A 342 -6.14 -28.35 11.37
N LEU A 343 -5.41 -27.30 11.73
CA LEU A 343 -4.15 -26.95 11.07
C LEU A 343 -3.11 -28.08 11.18
N GLU A 344 -2.93 -28.67 12.36
CA GLU A 344 -2.04 -29.82 12.59
C GLU A 344 -2.37 -30.99 11.66
N ARG A 345 -3.65 -31.31 11.47
CA ARG A 345 -4.08 -32.36 10.54
C ARG A 345 -3.81 -32.00 9.08
N ILE A 346 -4.05 -30.75 8.68
CA ILE A 346 -3.80 -30.29 7.31
C ILE A 346 -2.30 -30.37 7.00
N VAL A 347 -1.45 -29.92 7.93
CA VAL A 347 0.01 -29.97 7.79
C VAL A 347 0.48 -31.43 7.74
N ALA A 348 0.01 -32.30 8.64
CA ALA A 348 0.37 -33.71 8.64
C ALA A 348 -0.07 -34.43 7.35
N ALA A 349 -1.29 -34.19 6.88
CA ALA A 349 -1.79 -34.76 5.62
C ALA A 349 -1.00 -34.23 4.40
N SER A 350 -0.60 -32.96 4.42
CA SER A 350 0.27 -32.39 3.38
C SER A 350 1.67 -33.02 3.40
N GLU A 351 2.20 -33.34 4.58
CA GLU A 351 3.49 -34.03 4.73
C GLU A 351 3.42 -35.51 4.34
N GLU A 352 2.32 -36.21 4.63
CA GLU A 352 2.08 -37.60 4.21
C GLU A 352 1.86 -37.71 2.70
N ALA A 353 1.06 -36.83 2.10
CA ALA A 353 0.91 -36.76 0.64
C ALA A 353 2.25 -36.50 -0.07
N ARG A 354 3.12 -35.64 0.51
CA ARG A 354 4.50 -35.41 0.03
C ARG A 354 5.45 -36.60 0.21
N ARG A 355 5.09 -37.59 1.04
CA ARG A 355 5.85 -38.83 1.26
C ARG A 355 5.35 -39.99 0.41
N SER A 356 4.08 -39.97 -0.04
CA SER A 356 3.46 -41.04 -0.83
C SER A 356 3.42 -40.80 -2.34
N ASP A 357 3.64 -39.57 -2.81
CA ASP A 357 3.75 -39.27 -4.24
C ASP A 357 5.15 -39.59 -4.77
N GLU A 358 5.23 -40.40 -5.84
CA GLU A 358 6.39 -40.44 -6.74
C GLU A 358 6.64 -39.00 -7.22
N ARG A 359 7.66 -38.34 -6.64
CA ARG A 359 7.97 -36.94 -6.93
C ARG A 359 8.20 -36.75 -8.43
N PRO A 360 7.79 -35.62 -9.03
CA PRO A 360 8.29 -35.22 -10.34
C PRO A 360 9.82 -35.18 -10.29
N VAL A 361 10.47 -35.86 -11.25
CA VAL A 361 11.93 -36.05 -11.36
C VAL A 361 12.71 -34.76 -11.06
N LEU A 362 12.19 -33.61 -11.49
CA LEU A 362 12.75 -32.26 -11.29
C LEU A 362 12.96 -31.85 -9.83
N VAL A 363 12.05 -32.17 -8.91
CA VAL A 363 12.19 -31.79 -7.48
C VAL A 363 13.35 -32.55 -6.82
N THR A 364 13.56 -33.80 -7.23
CA THR A 364 14.69 -34.61 -6.75
C THR A 364 16.01 -34.13 -7.34
N GLU A 365 16.01 -33.64 -8.58
CA GLU A 365 17.18 -33.06 -9.24
C GLU A 365 17.60 -31.70 -8.64
N VAL A 366 16.66 -30.85 -8.26
CA VAL A 366 16.96 -29.57 -7.56
C VAL A 366 17.68 -29.84 -6.24
N LYS A 367 17.21 -30.80 -5.44
CA LYS A 367 17.91 -31.19 -4.21
C LYS A 367 19.29 -31.76 -4.47
N ARG A 368 19.47 -32.49 -5.58
CA ARG A 368 20.77 -33.01 -6.03
C ARG A 368 21.74 -31.88 -6.40
N ALA A 369 21.27 -30.84 -7.11
CA ALA A 369 22.07 -29.66 -7.42
C ALA A 369 22.47 -28.89 -6.15
N VAL A 370 21.53 -28.66 -5.24
CA VAL A 370 21.81 -28.00 -3.95
C VAL A 370 22.81 -28.82 -3.13
N ALA A 371 22.66 -30.15 -3.08
CA ALA A 371 23.60 -31.04 -2.40
C ALA A 371 25.01 -30.99 -3.02
N SER A 372 25.10 -31.03 -4.35
CA SER A 372 26.35 -30.99 -5.09
C SER A 372 27.12 -29.69 -4.86
N VAL A 373 26.42 -28.56 -4.81
CA VAL A 373 27.04 -27.24 -4.66
C VAL A 373 27.38 -26.94 -3.19
N SER A 374 26.55 -27.38 -2.24
CA SER A 374 26.80 -27.17 -0.80
C SER A 374 27.70 -28.22 -0.15
N GLY A 375 27.98 -29.34 -0.82
CA GLY A 375 28.74 -30.46 -0.27
C GLY A 375 28.01 -31.22 0.87
N ARG A 376 26.70 -31.02 1.03
CA ARG A 376 25.89 -31.65 2.09
C ARG A 376 25.18 -32.91 1.59
N PRO A 377 24.98 -33.94 2.44
CA PRO A 377 24.17 -35.10 2.08
C PRO A 377 22.74 -34.70 1.73
N ILE A 378 22.17 -35.28 0.67
CA ILE A 378 20.78 -34.99 0.22
C ILE A 378 19.74 -35.22 1.34
N ALA A 379 20.01 -36.16 2.25
CA ALA A 379 19.15 -36.46 3.39
C ALA A 379 19.00 -35.30 4.39
N GLU A 380 19.97 -34.37 4.44
CA GLU A 380 19.96 -33.19 5.31
C GLU A 380 19.27 -31.97 4.66
N ILE A 381 18.89 -32.07 3.38
CA ILE A 381 18.33 -30.97 2.60
C ILE A 381 16.80 -31.06 2.56
N HIS A 382 16.18 -30.21 3.37
CA HIS A 382 14.74 -30.08 3.51
C HIS A 382 14.23 -28.85 2.76
N PRO A 383 12.94 -28.80 2.37
CA PRO A 383 12.38 -27.64 1.66
C PRO A 383 12.57 -26.31 2.41
N HIS A 384 12.62 -26.33 3.74
CA HIS A 384 12.80 -25.13 4.56
C HIS A 384 14.26 -24.80 4.87
N THR A 385 15.22 -25.61 4.39
CA THR A 385 16.65 -25.33 4.55
C THR A 385 16.98 -24.01 3.83
N ARG A 386 17.57 -23.06 4.56
CA ARG A 386 17.91 -21.73 4.04
C ARG A 386 19.23 -21.79 3.29
N LEU A 387 19.23 -21.25 2.06
CA LEU A 387 20.40 -21.31 1.18
C LEU A 387 21.59 -20.57 1.79
N LEU A 388 21.39 -19.34 2.28
CA LEU A 388 22.47 -18.58 2.89
C LEU A 388 22.77 -19.02 4.33
N ALA A 389 21.74 -19.13 5.18
CA ALA A 389 21.95 -19.31 6.62
C ALA A 389 22.32 -20.74 7.03
N ASP A 390 21.80 -21.76 6.34
CA ASP A 390 22.02 -23.16 6.70
C ASP A 390 23.04 -23.84 5.77
N LEU A 391 23.15 -23.39 4.51
CA LEU A 391 24.02 -24.01 3.50
C LEU A 391 25.17 -23.11 3.00
N GLY A 392 25.22 -21.84 3.42
CA GLY A 392 26.34 -20.94 3.10
C GLY A 392 26.42 -20.50 1.63
N PHE A 393 25.30 -20.45 0.90
CA PHE A 393 25.30 -19.98 -0.48
C PHE A 393 25.56 -18.47 -0.55
N GLU A 394 26.80 -18.09 -0.86
CA GLU A 394 27.23 -16.72 -1.14
C GLU A 394 27.15 -16.41 -2.65
N SER A 395 27.42 -15.16 -3.06
CA SER A 395 27.23 -14.71 -4.45
C SER A 395 27.94 -15.56 -5.51
N LEU A 396 29.07 -16.20 -5.19
CA LEU A 396 29.79 -17.11 -6.09
C LEU A 396 29.16 -18.51 -6.14
N THR A 397 28.74 -19.03 -4.98
CA THR A 397 28.06 -20.32 -4.84
C THR A 397 26.69 -20.30 -5.53
N PHE A 398 26.04 -19.14 -5.57
CA PHE A 398 24.80 -18.94 -6.35
C PHE A 398 25.03 -19.02 -7.86
N VAL A 399 26.18 -18.58 -8.37
CA VAL A 399 26.53 -18.72 -9.79
C VAL A 399 26.72 -20.21 -10.15
N GLU A 400 27.38 -20.96 -9.28
CA GLU A 400 27.53 -22.42 -9.42
C GLU A 400 26.18 -23.15 -9.34
N LEU A 401 25.29 -22.71 -8.44
CA LEU A 401 23.93 -23.23 -8.34
C LEU A 401 23.11 -22.99 -9.61
N VAL A 402 23.14 -21.76 -10.14
CA VAL A 402 22.46 -21.41 -11.39
C VAL A 402 22.98 -22.29 -12.52
N SER A 403 24.31 -22.47 -12.63
CA SER A 403 24.91 -23.34 -13.64
C SER A 403 24.49 -24.82 -13.49
N ALA A 404 24.41 -25.33 -12.25
CA ALA A 404 23.96 -26.69 -11.97
C ALA A 404 22.48 -26.89 -12.32
N LEU A 405 21.63 -25.89 -12.06
CA LEU A 405 20.21 -25.90 -12.39
C LEU A 405 19.96 -25.74 -13.89
N ASP A 406 20.74 -24.92 -14.60
CA ASP A 406 20.70 -24.82 -16.07
C ASP A 406 21.04 -26.16 -16.72
N GLY A 407 22.05 -26.89 -16.20
CA GLY A 407 22.37 -28.24 -16.68
C GLY A 407 21.24 -29.25 -16.43
N ILE A 408 20.39 -29.05 -15.43
CA ILE A 408 19.19 -29.86 -15.20
C ILE A 408 18.09 -29.47 -16.19
N ALA A 409 17.87 -28.16 -16.40
CA ALA A 409 16.89 -27.65 -17.35
C ALA A 409 17.20 -28.12 -18.78
N GLU A 410 18.47 -28.10 -19.20
CA GLU A 410 18.91 -28.57 -20.52
C GLU A 410 18.66 -30.08 -20.71
N ARG A 411 19.02 -30.93 -19.73
CA ARG A 411 18.73 -32.37 -19.76
C ARG A 411 17.23 -32.67 -19.80
N ALA A 412 16.43 -31.84 -19.13
CA ALA A 412 14.98 -31.93 -19.09
C ALA A 412 14.26 -31.22 -20.26
N HIS A 413 14.99 -30.64 -21.21
CA HIS A 413 14.46 -29.87 -22.35
C HIS A 413 13.57 -28.67 -21.95
N LEU A 414 13.92 -28.00 -20.85
CA LEU A 414 13.21 -26.84 -20.29
C LEU A 414 13.93 -25.52 -20.66
N PRO A 415 13.23 -24.37 -20.62
CA PRO A 415 13.86 -23.06 -20.81
C PRO A 415 14.95 -22.78 -19.76
N PRO A 416 15.98 -21.97 -20.11
CA PRO A 416 17.08 -21.65 -19.20
C PRO A 416 16.56 -20.95 -17.95
N VAL A 417 17.23 -21.22 -16.82
CA VAL A 417 16.79 -20.78 -15.51
C VAL A 417 17.13 -19.29 -15.35
N ASP A 418 16.16 -18.50 -14.88
CA ASP A 418 16.37 -17.07 -14.64
C ASP A 418 17.25 -16.88 -13.39
N ALA A 419 18.51 -16.51 -13.62
CA ALA A 419 19.51 -16.28 -12.59
C ALA A 419 19.05 -15.24 -11.54
N GLU A 420 18.31 -14.20 -11.94
CA GLU A 420 17.85 -13.17 -11.01
C GLU A 420 16.78 -13.73 -10.06
N ARG A 421 15.91 -14.62 -10.55
CA ARG A 421 14.90 -15.29 -9.73
C ARG A 421 15.51 -16.31 -8.77
N ILE A 422 16.54 -17.05 -9.21
CA ILE A 422 17.25 -18.00 -8.36
C ILE A 422 17.99 -17.29 -7.22
N MET A 423 18.63 -16.15 -7.52
CA MET A 423 19.32 -15.34 -6.49
C MET A 423 18.38 -14.72 -5.46
N GLN A 424 17.08 -14.62 -5.75
CA GLN A 424 16.05 -14.13 -4.83
C GLN A 424 15.45 -15.23 -3.94
N CYS A 425 15.80 -16.50 -4.17
CA CYS A 425 15.32 -17.62 -3.36
C CYS A 425 16.02 -17.63 -2.00
N GLU A 426 15.25 -17.77 -0.91
CA GLU A 426 15.81 -17.84 0.45
C GLU A 426 15.92 -19.29 0.93
N THR A 427 15.05 -20.18 0.44
CA THR A 427 14.94 -21.59 0.85
C THR A 427 14.97 -22.55 -0.34
N VAL A 428 15.23 -23.83 -0.06
CA VAL A 428 15.18 -24.90 -1.08
C VAL A 428 13.78 -25.06 -1.68
N ALA A 429 12.71 -24.79 -0.92
CA ALA A 429 11.33 -24.79 -1.42
C ALA A 429 11.11 -23.69 -2.47
N ASP A 430 11.74 -22.53 -2.30
CA ASP A 430 11.65 -21.43 -3.27
C ASP A 430 12.32 -21.83 -4.59
N LEU A 431 13.48 -22.51 -4.52
CA LEU A 431 14.15 -23.07 -5.71
C LEU A 431 13.31 -24.14 -6.39
N GLU A 432 12.73 -25.08 -5.62
CA GLU A 432 11.87 -26.14 -6.14
C GLU A 432 10.63 -25.55 -6.85
N ALA A 433 10.06 -24.46 -6.34
CA ALA A 433 8.95 -23.75 -6.97
C ALA A 433 9.36 -23.07 -8.28
N VAL A 434 10.48 -22.33 -8.29
CA VAL A 434 10.96 -21.63 -9.49
C VAL A 434 11.30 -22.62 -10.62
N VAL A 435 11.90 -23.76 -10.29
CA VAL A 435 12.24 -24.79 -11.29
C VAL A 435 11.01 -25.61 -11.70
N GLY A 436 10.07 -25.85 -10.77
CA GLY A 436 8.80 -26.51 -11.07
C GLY A 436 7.96 -25.73 -12.08
N GLU A 437 7.96 -24.40 -12.01
CA GLU A 437 7.29 -23.51 -12.97
C GLU A 437 7.84 -23.62 -14.40
N LEU A 438 9.12 -24.04 -14.58
CA LEU A 438 9.71 -24.22 -15.91
C LEU A 438 9.18 -25.48 -16.62
N GLY A 439 8.73 -26.48 -15.85
CA GLY A 439 8.21 -27.76 -16.36
C GLY A 439 6.71 -27.74 -16.71
N GLU A 440 6.00 -26.68 -16.31
CA GLU A 440 4.62 -26.48 -16.72
C GLU A 440 4.60 -25.78 -18.10
N ALA A 441 3.88 -26.36 -19.07
CA ALA A 441 3.71 -25.78 -20.40
C ALA A 441 3.31 -24.29 -20.26
N PRO A 442 3.82 -23.40 -21.13
CA PRO A 442 3.62 -21.97 -20.98
C PRO A 442 2.13 -21.68 -20.92
N SER A 443 1.66 -21.31 -19.73
CA SER A 443 0.37 -20.66 -19.61
C SER A 443 0.39 -19.44 -20.53
N PRO A 444 -0.68 -19.18 -21.31
CA PRO A 444 -0.71 -18.02 -22.18
C PRO A 444 -0.34 -16.78 -21.38
N PRO A 445 0.36 -15.79 -21.98
CA PRO A 445 0.75 -14.59 -21.27
C PRO A 445 -0.49 -14.03 -20.58
N PRO A 446 -0.38 -13.58 -19.31
CA PRO A 446 -1.53 -13.18 -18.53
C PRO A 446 -2.34 -12.23 -19.39
N THR A 447 -3.53 -12.70 -19.81
CA THR A 447 -4.47 -11.86 -20.53
C THR A 447 -4.63 -10.63 -19.67
N ALA A 448 -4.34 -9.48 -20.26
CA ALA A 448 -4.35 -8.19 -19.57
C ALA A 448 -5.53 -8.16 -18.61
N LYS A 449 -5.21 -8.10 -17.31
CA LYS A 449 -6.14 -8.17 -16.19
C LYS A 449 -7.52 -7.67 -16.59
N ARG A 450 -8.50 -8.58 -16.74
CA ARG A 450 -9.88 -8.19 -16.45
C ARG A 450 -9.91 -8.02 -14.93
N GLU A 451 -9.74 -6.78 -14.48
CA GLU A 451 -10.02 -6.41 -13.09
C GLU A 451 -11.51 -6.73 -12.84
N GLU A 452 -11.76 -7.82 -12.11
CA GLU A 452 -13.09 -8.17 -11.63
C GLU A 452 -13.58 -7.11 -10.63
N GLY A 453 -14.83 -6.67 -10.81
CA GLY A 453 -15.64 -6.12 -9.72
C GLY A 453 -15.37 -4.67 -9.30
N HIS A 454 -15.37 -3.71 -10.21
CA HIS A 454 -15.42 -2.29 -9.84
C HIS A 454 -16.68 -1.62 -10.39
N PHE A 455 -17.40 -0.89 -9.53
CA PHE A 455 -18.68 -0.24 -9.86
C PHE A 455 -18.55 0.69 -11.07
N LEU A 456 -18.95 0.19 -12.23
CA LEU A 456 -19.15 0.97 -13.43
C LEU A 456 -20.53 1.62 -13.34
N LEU A 457 -20.57 2.95 -13.30
CA LEU A 457 -21.83 3.67 -13.48
C LEU A 457 -22.50 3.18 -14.79
N PRO A 458 -23.82 2.97 -14.85
CA PRO A 458 -24.50 2.63 -16.09
C PRO A 458 -24.14 3.61 -17.21
N GLU A 459 -23.95 3.15 -18.45
CA GLU A 459 -23.55 3.98 -19.60
C GLU A 459 -24.30 5.32 -19.74
N PRO A 460 -25.63 5.39 -19.49
CA PRO A 460 -26.38 6.66 -19.57
C PRO A 460 -25.92 7.66 -18.51
N LEU A 461 -25.63 7.18 -17.29
CA LEU A 461 -25.15 7.97 -16.16
C LEU A 461 -23.70 8.43 -16.38
N GLN A 462 -22.85 7.58 -16.95
CA GLN A 462 -21.50 7.99 -17.37
C GLN A 462 -21.54 9.08 -18.44
N LYS A 463 -22.37 8.91 -19.47
CA LYS A 463 -22.52 9.90 -20.55
C LYS A 463 -23.07 11.24 -20.01
N GLY A 464 -24.04 11.18 -19.10
CA GLY A 464 -24.61 12.36 -18.41
C GLY A 464 -23.60 13.08 -17.53
N ALA A 465 -22.89 12.36 -16.66
CA ALA A 465 -21.87 12.92 -15.77
C ALA A 465 -20.65 13.46 -16.54
N LYS A 466 -20.18 12.76 -17.59
CA LYS A 466 -19.12 13.26 -18.49
C LYS A 466 -19.54 14.56 -19.18
N ARG A 467 -20.81 14.70 -19.59
CA ARG A 467 -21.34 15.92 -20.21
C ARG A 467 -21.41 17.09 -19.21
N TRP A 468 -21.84 16.83 -17.97
CA TRP A 468 -21.91 17.83 -16.91
C TRP A 468 -20.51 18.31 -16.47
N MET A 469 -19.59 17.39 -16.20
CA MET A 469 -18.21 17.71 -15.86
C MET A 469 -17.48 18.45 -16.98
N ARG A 470 -17.75 18.08 -18.24
CA ARG A 470 -17.26 18.84 -19.40
C ARG A 470 -17.76 20.28 -19.38
N GLY A 471 -19.02 20.53 -18.99
CA GLY A 471 -19.55 21.88 -18.82
C GLY A 471 -18.79 22.68 -17.74
N ILE A 472 -18.48 22.05 -16.61
CA ILE A 472 -17.68 22.66 -15.53
C ILE A 472 -16.25 22.94 -16.00
N GLN A 473 -15.61 21.98 -16.65
CA GLN A 473 -14.24 22.12 -17.16
C GLN A 473 -14.15 23.20 -18.23
N LEU A 474 -15.11 23.24 -19.17
CA LEU A 474 -15.22 24.30 -20.17
C LEU A 474 -15.39 25.66 -19.48
N GLY A 475 -16.29 25.77 -18.50
CA GLY A 475 -16.48 27.01 -17.73
C GLY A 475 -15.24 27.45 -16.96
N PHE A 476 -14.48 26.51 -16.41
CA PHE A 476 -13.22 26.79 -15.72
C PHE A 476 -12.16 27.36 -16.68
N TYR A 477 -11.89 26.70 -17.80
CA TYR A 477 -10.85 27.18 -18.74
C TYR A 477 -11.29 28.44 -19.52
N ASP A 478 -12.57 28.54 -19.87
CA ASP A 478 -13.10 29.65 -20.65
C ASP A 478 -13.34 30.91 -19.81
N ARG A 479 -14.08 30.77 -18.69
CA ARG A 479 -14.56 31.92 -17.90
C ARG A 479 -13.65 32.28 -16.74
N PHE A 480 -13.07 31.29 -16.07
CA PHE A 480 -12.17 31.53 -14.94
C PHE A 480 -10.74 31.82 -15.42
N MET A 481 -10.19 31.00 -16.32
CA MET A 481 -8.81 31.11 -16.83
C MET A 481 -8.63 31.91 -18.14
N ARG A 482 -9.72 32.40 -18.76
CA ARG A 482 -9.70 33.23 -19.99
C ARG A 482 -8.74 32.69 -21.08
N THR A 483 -8.85 31.40 -21.35
CA THR A 483 -7.90 30.69 -22.21
C THR A 483 -7.96 31.17 -23.67
N LYS A 484 -6.82 31.49 -24.27
CA LYS A 484 -6.67 31.76 -25.71
C LYS A 484 -6.05 30.56 -26.43
N VAL A 485 -6.69 30.10 -27.50
CA VAL A 485 -6.20 28.96 -28.29
C VAL A 485 -5.89 29.42 -29.72
N HIS A 486 -4.64 29.25 -30.14
CA HIS A 486 -4.15 29.54 -31.48
C HIS A 486 -3.85 28.24 -32.25
N GLY A 487 -4.06 28.25 -33.56
CA GLY A 487 -3.66 27.14 -34.42
C GLY A 487 -4.63 25.95 -34.46
N ARG A 488 -5.91 26.10 -34.05
CA ARG A 488 -6.90 25.02 -34.13
C ARG A 488 -7.08 24.43 -35.54
N GLY A 489 -6.82 25.19 -36.59
CA GLY A 489 -6.84 24.71 -37.98
C GLY A 489 -5.78 23.65 -38.29
N ASN A 490 -4.75 23.52 -37.44
CA ASN A 490 -3.70 22.51 -37.60
C ASN A 490 -4.10 21.13 -37.07
N ILE A 491 -5.24 21.01 -36.36
CA ILE A 491 -5.69 19.75 -35.79
C ILE A 491 -6.20 18.84 -36.91
N PRO A 492 -5.56 17.67 -37.15
CA PRO A 492 -6.01 16.77 -38.20
C PRO A 492 -7.34 16.13 -37.82
N GLN A 493 -8.34 16.14 -38.71
CA GLN A 493 -9.69 15.65 -38.37
C GLN A 493 -9.88 14.14 -38.60
N ASN A 494 -9.08 13.51 -39.47
CA ASN A 494 -9.30 12.14 -39.96
C ASN A 494 -8.12 11.18 -39.70
N ARG A 495 -7.21 11.51 -38.78
CA ARG A 495 -6.09 10.64 -38.38
C ARG A 495 -5.74 10.85 -36.92
N ASN A 496 -5.23 9.81 -36.28
CA ASN A 496 -4.65 9.91 -34.95
C ASN A 496 -3.25 10.53 -35.02
N THR A 497 -2.85 11.16 -33.91
CA THR A 497 -1.53 11.77 -33.75
C THR A 497 -0.96 11.46 -32.38
N ILE A 498 0.36 11.61 -32.25
CA ILE A 498 1.02 11.66 -30.96
C ILE A 498 1.19 13.15 -30.60
N VAL A 499 0.35 13.62 -29.68
CA VAL A 499 0.40 15.00 -29.18
C VAL A 499 1.59 15.13 -28.23
N VAL A 500 2.49 16.06 -28.53
CA VAL A 500 3.67 16.35 -27.71
C VAL A 500 3.61 17.78 -27.20
N SER A 501 3.84 17.97 -25.91
CA SER A 501 3.74 19.29 -25.27
C SER A 501 4.70 19.46 -24.10
N ASN A 502 4.95 20.72 -23.72
CA ASN A 502 5.70 21.06 -22.51
C ASN A 502 4.87 20.75 -21.26
N HIS A 503 5.54 20.42 -20.15
CA HIS A 503 4.87 20.00 -18.91
C HIS A 503 5.31 20.82 -17.70
N CYS A 504 4.55 21.86 -17.35
CA CYS A 504 4.90 22.78 -16.27
C CYS A 504 3.87 22.80 -15.11
N SER A 505 2.68 22.21 -15.26
CA SER A 505 1.59 22.37 -14.31
C SER A 505 0.67 21.15 -14.17
N HIS A 506 -0.12 21.14 -13.10
CA HIS A 506 -1.27 20.25 -12.94
C HIS A 506 -2.44 20.58 -13.88
N LEU A 507 -2.46 21.78 -14.49
CA LEU A 507 -3.51 22.22 -15.43
C LEU A 507 -3.31 21.72 -16.86
N ASP A 508 -2.09 21.31 -17.23
CA ASP A 508 -1.68 21.07 -18.63
C ASP A 508 -2.58 20.06 -19.37
N LEU A 509 -2.88 18.92 -18.75
CA LEU A 509 -3.74 17.88 -19.34
C LEU A 509 -5.14 18.41 -19.65
N GLY A 510 -5.74 19.13 -18.70
CA GLY A 510 -7.08 19.68 -18.86
C GLY A 510 -7.13 20.79 -19.89
N LEU A 511 -6.07 21.60 -19.95
CA LEU A 511 -5.91 22.69 -20.91
C LEU A 511 -5.73 22.17 -22.35
N ILE A 512 -4.92 21.12 -22.57
CA ILE A 512 -4.76 20.49 -23.88
C ILE A 512 -6.10 19.91 -24.37
N LYS A 513 -6.84 19.20 -23.49
CA LYS A 513 -8.18 18.67 -23.84
C LYS A 513 -9.15 19.78 -24.22
N TYR A 514 -9.11 20.91 -23.51
CA TYR A 514 -9.90 22.11 -23.85
C TYR A 514 -9.49 22.69 -25.22
N ALA A 515 -8.19 22.79 -25.48
CA ALA A 515 -7.67 23.38 -26.72
C ALA A 515 -8.01 22.55 -27.96
N LEU A 516 -7.89 21.22 -27.86
CA LEU A 516 -8.18 20.26 -28.93
C LEU A 516 -9.67 20.05 -29.20
N GLY A 517 -10.55 20.50 -28.30
CA GLY A 517 -12.00 20.44 -28.51
C GLY A 517 -12.52 19.00 -28.74
N PRO A 518 -13.32 18.73 -29.78
CA PRO A 518 -13.80 17.38 -30.10
C PRO A 518 -12.67 16.36 -30.30
N TYR A 519 -11.55 16.77 -30.91
CA TYR A 519 -10.37 15.91 -31.12
C TYR A 519 -9.73 15.49 -29.79
N GLY A 520 -9.81 16.34 -28.77
CA GLY A 520 -9.29 16.06 -27.42
C GLY A 520 -10.19 15.14 -26.58
N LYS A 521 -11.39 14.78 -27.06
CA LYS A 521 -12.37 13.97 -26.32
C LYS A 521 -11.86 12.55 -26.09
N ASP A 522 -11.20 11.99 -27.10
CA ASP A 522 -10.69 10.62 -27.10
C ASP A 522 -9.17 10.58 -26.85
N LEU A 523 -8.60 11.70 -26.37
CA LEU A 523 -7.18 11.82 -26.05
C LEU A 523 -6.80 10.94 -24.86
N VAL A 524 -5.95 9.95 -25.13
CA VAL A 524 -5.40 9.03 -24.14
C VAL A 524 -4.09 9.58 -23.61
N THR A 525 -3.84 9.49 -22.30
CA THR A 525 -2.54 9.86 -21.72
C THR A 525 -2.06 8.82 -20.72
N LEU A 526 -0.76 8.71 -20.54
CA LEU A 526 -0.16 7.77 -19.59
C LEU A 526 -0.06 8.46 -18.22
N GLY A 527 -0.72 7.89 -17.22
CA GLY A 527 -0.72 8.40 -15.85
C GLY A 527 0.02 7.45 -14.91
N ALA A 528 0.85 8.01 -14.05
CA ALA A 528 1.56 7.25 -13.03
C ALA A 528 0.59 6.54 -12.05
N LYS A 529 0.75 5.23 -11.89
CA LYS A 529 -0.14 4.37 -11.09
C LYS A 529 -0.24 4.80 -9.63
N ASP A 530 0.90 5.11 -9.02
CA ASP A 530 1.07 5.63 -7.65
C ASP A 530 0.34 6.97 -7.42
N TYR A 531 0.39 7.87 -8.41
CA TYR A 531 -0.11 9.23 -8.22
C TYR A 531 -1.60 9.41 -8.55
N PHE A 532 -2.10 8.67 -9.55
CA PHE A 532 -3.45 8.87 -10.08
C PHE A 532 -4.45 7.83 -9.60
N PHE A 533 -4.00 6.66 -9.10
CA PHE A 533 -4.87 5.48 -8.99
C PHE A 533 -4.94 4.84 -7.59
N GLU A 534 -4.28 5.39 -6.56
CA GLU A 534 -4.28 4.82 -5.20
C GLU A 534 -5.47 5.24 -4.30
N ASP A 535 -6.14 6.37 -4.61
CA ASP A 535 -7.20 6.96 -3.75
C ASP A 535 -8.55 7.21 -4.48
N TRP A 536 -9.49 7.97 -3.86
CA TRP A 536 -10.74 8.47 -4.48
C TRP A 536 -10.51 9.19 -5.83
N ARG A 537 -9.33 9.77 -6.02
CA ARG A 537 -8.87 10.38 -7.27
C ARG A 537 -8.77 9.32 -8.39
N GLY A 538 -8.41 8.09 -8.06
CA GLY A 538 -8.43 6.94 -8.94
C GLY A 538 -9.82 6.67 -9.49
N HIS A 539 -10.88 6.75 -8.68
CA HIS A 539 -12.24 6.61 -9.18
C HIS A 539 -12.66 7.76 -10.12
N TYR A 540 -12.20 8.99 -9.84
CA TYR A 540 -12.44 10.14 -10.71
C TYR A 540 -11.72 10.01 -12.06
N PHE A 541 -10.42 9.72 -12.05
CA PHE A 541 -9.62 9.60 -13.27
C PHE A 541 -9.99 8.33 -14.07
N ARG A 542 -10.30 7.19 -13.44
CA ARG A 542 -10.72 5.96 -14.14
C ARG A 542 -12.08 6.09 -14.82
N ASN A 543 -13.06 6.74 -14.18
CA ASN A 543 -14.44 6.80 -14.72
C ASN A 543 -14.66 8.00 -15.65
N PHE A 544 -13.90 9.08 -15.49
CA PHE A 544 -14.18 10.35 -16.16
C PHE A 544 -13.02 10.87 -17.03
N THR A 545 -11.89 10.17 -17.11
CA THR A 545 -10.77 10.55 -17.98
C THR A 545 -10.15 9.34 -18.71
N ASN A 546 -9.63 9.53 -19.92
CA ASN A 546 -8.91 8.49 -20.67
C ASN A 546 -7.42 8.45 -20.25
N VAL A 547 -7.13 8.21 -18.97
CA VAL A 547 -5.76 8.09 -18.46
C VAL A 547 -5.45 6.60 -18.27
N VAL A 548 -4.42 6.09 -18.93
CA VAL A 548 -3.97 4.70 -18.80
C VAL A 548 -2.90 4.62 -17.72
N PRO A 549 -3.03 3.74 -16.70
CA PRO A 549 -2.04 3.61 -15.63
C PRO A 549 -0.75 3.01 -16.17
N VAL A 550 0.39 3.61 -15.79
CA VAL A 550 1.74 3.10 -16.05
C VAL A 550 2.55 3.15 -14.76
N ASP A 551 3.32 2.11 -14.49
CA ASP A 551 4.22 2.08 -13.34
C ASP A 551 5.41 3.03 -13.56
N ARG A 552 5.77 3.82 -12.54
CA ARG A 552 6.94 4.72 -12.60
C ARG A 552 8.25 3.96 -12.38
N TYR A 553 8.19 2.81 -11.72
CA TYR A 553 9.35 2.04 -11.28
C TYR A 553 9.55 0.76 -12.11
N GLY A 554 8.56 0.39 -12.94
CA GLY A 554 8.72 -0.60 -14.01
C GLY A 554 9.64 -0.04 -15.09
N GLY A 555 10.58 -0.86 -15.59
CA GLY A 555 11.53 -0.44 -16.61
C GLY A 555 10.82 0.25 -17.79
N GLY A 556 11.36 1.38 -18.27
CA GLY A 556 10.70 2.27 -19.24
C GLY A 556 10.22 1.61 -20.55
N LYS A 557 10.59 0.35 -20.80
CA LYS A 557 10.08 -0.51 -21.88
C LYS A 557 8.57 -0.79 -21.75
N GLU A 558 8.05 -1.04 -20.55
CA GLU A 558 6.63 -1.41 -20.35
C GLU A 558 5.67 -0.24 -20.65
N GLY A 559 6.04 0.97 -20.22
CA GLY A 559 5.31 2.20 -20.54
C GLY A 559 5.32 2.53 -22.02
N LEU A 560 6.45 2.30 -22.70
CA LEU A 560 6.58 2.52 -24.15
C LEU A 560 5.77 1.50 -24.97
N GLU A 561 5.76 0.23 -24.58
CA GLU A 561 4.92 -0.81 -25.21
C GLU A 561 3.42 -0.56 -25.03
N THR A 562 3.03 0.01 -23.90
CA THR A 562 1.64 0.42 -23.65
C THR A 562 1.27 1.61 -24.54
N ALA A 563 2.16 2.60 -24.65
CA ALA A 563 2.00 3.73 -25.55
C ALA A 563 1.89 3.30 -27.02
N ARG A 564 2.70 2.33 -27.46
CA ARG A 564 2.66 1.77 -28.82
C ARG A 564 1.29 1.18 -29.13
N ARG A 565 0.79 0.31 -28.25
CA ARG A 565 -0.53 -0.35 -28.40
C ARG A 565 -1.70 0.64 -28.50
N ILE A 566 -1.66 1.75 -27.75
CA ILE A 566 -2.69 2.81 -27.80
C ILE A 566 -2.71 3.45 -29.18
N VAL A 567 -1.54 3.82 -29.68
CA VAL A 567 -1.41 4.49 -30.99
C VAL A 567 -1.77 3.53 -32.14
N GLU A 568 -1.35 2.26 -32.07
CA GLU A 568 -1.69 1.22 -33.06
C GLU A 568 -3.20 0.93 -33.13
N ARG A 569 -3.95 1.12 -32.03
CA ARG A 569 -5.42 1.02 -32.01
C ARG A 569 -6.13 2.20 -32.67
N GLY A 570 -5.38 3.16 -33.20
CA GLY A 570 -5.93 4.37 -33.81
C GLY A 570 -6.33 5.46 -32.81
N GLU A 571 -5.88 5.36 -31.55
CA GLU A 571 -6.15 6.39 -30.54
C GLU A 571 -5.12 7.52 -30.61
N THR A 572 -5.52 8.72 -30.19
CA THR A 572 -4.62 9.88 -30.10
C THR A 572 -3.96 9.91 -28.73
N LEU A 573 -2.62 9.85 -28.71
CA LEU A 573 -1.83 9.78 -27.48
C LEU A 573 -1.27 11.15 -27.11
N LEU A 574 -1.50 11.61 -25.89
CA LEU A 574 -0.79 12.75 -25.29
C LEU A 574 0.42 12.26 -24.50
N LEU A 575 1.60 12.70 -24.94
CA LEU A 575 2.87 12.48 -24.28
C LEU A 575 3.48 13.82 -23.83
N PHE A 576 3.99 13.84 -22.60
CA PHE A 576 4.86 14.90 -22.10
C PHE A 576 6.30 14.39 -22.10
N PRO A 577 7.10 14.64 -23.16
CA PRO A 577 8.37 13.94 -23.34
C PRO A 577 9.45 14.37 -22.33
N GLU A 578 9.20 15.41 -21.53
CA GLU A 578 10.04 15.82 -20.38
C GLU A 578 10.08 14.73 -19.28
N GLY A 579 9.06 13.87 -19.21
CA GLY A 579 8.96 12.77 -18.24
C GLY A 579 8.54 13.19 -16.83
N THR A 580 8.78 14.44 -16.43
CA THR A 580 8.26 15.01 -15.18
C THR A 580 7.87 16.48 -15.39
N ARG A 581 7.03 17.02 -14.48
CA ARG A 581 6.70 18.46 -14.51
C ARG A 581 7.93 19.30 -14.17
N SER A 582 8.18 20.32 -14.99
CA SER A 582 9.19 21.34 -14.75
C SER A 582 8.96 22.06 -13.42
N VAL A 583 10.06 22.30 -12.70
CA VAL A 583 10.07 23.01 -11.41
C VAL A 583 10.34 24.50 -11.61
N THR A 584 11.02 24.86 -12.70
CA THR A 584 11.39 26.25 -13.03
C THR A 584 10.41 26.90 -13.99
N GLY A 585 9.49 26.13 -14.59
CA GLY A 585 8.57 26.60 -15.62
C GLY A 585 9.19 26.60 -17.03
N GLU A 586 10.50 26.39 -17.13
CA GLU A 586 11.20 26.23 -18.41
C GLU A 586 11.01 24.82 -18.97
N MET A 587 10.92 24.73 -20.30
CA MET A 587 10.76 23.47 -21.01
C MET A 587 12.04 22.63 -20.94
N GLN A 588 11.93 21.42 -20.41
CA GLN A 588 13.05 20.49 -20.27
C GLN A 588 13.40 19.78 -21.59
N PRO A 589 14.58 19.13 -21.67
CA PRO A 589 14.91 18.25 -22.77
C PRO A 589 13.88 17.13 -22.95
N PHE A 590 13.52 16.85 -24.21
CA PHE A 590 12.58 15.77 -24.54
C PHE A 590 13.32 14.43 -24.57
N ARG A 591 12.81 13.46 -23.81
CA ARG A 591 13.31 12.08 -23.81
C ARG A 591 12.97 11.38 -25.13
N PRO A 592 13.74 10.35 -25.54
CA PRO A 592 13.59 9.69 -26.86
C PRO A 592 12.29 8.88 -27.04
N GLY A 593 11.43 8.78 -26.02
CA GLY A 593 10.21 7.97 -26.05
C GLY A 593 9.25 8.30 -27.21
N CYS A 594 9.02 9.60 -27.50
CA CYS A 594 8.21 9.98 -28.68
C CYS A 594 8.89 9.57 -29.99
N GLY A 595 10.22 9.62 -30.06
CA GLY A 595 10.97 9.20 -31.24
C GLY A 595 10.84 7.71 -31.51
N TYR A 596 10.92 6.87 -30.49
CA TYR A 596 10.65 5.44 -30.64
C TYR A 596 9.22 5.17 -31.13
N LEU A 597 8.22 5.89 -30.61
CA LEU A 597 6.83 5.73 -31.04
C LEU A 597 6.63 6.11 -32.51
N VAL A 598 7.28 7.17 -32.99
CA VAL A 598 7.23 7.56 -34.41
C VAL A 598 7.89 6.49 -35.29
N LEU A 599 9.06 5.99 -34.89
CA LEU A 599 9.79 4.95 -35.62
C LEU A 599 9.00 3.63 -35.68
N ASP A 600 8.27 3.29 -34.62
CA ASP A 600 7.57 2.01 -34.50
C ASP A 600 6.16 2.03 -35.08
N THR A 601 5.43 3.15 -34.95
CA THR A 601 4.02 3.23 -35.36
C THR A 601 3.81 4.02 -36.65
N GLY A 602 4.77 4.84 -37.07
CA GLY A 602 4.63 5.70 -38.25
C GLY A 602 3.57 6.80 -38.09
N VAL A 603 3.20 7.16 -36.86
CA VAL A 603 2.18 8.18 -36.57
C VAL A 603 2.78 9.58 -36.41
N ASP A 604 2.11 10.57 -36.99
CA ASP A 604 2.53 11.98 -37.00
C ASP A 604 2.57 12.58 -35.58
N LEU A 605 3.50 13.52 -35.35
CA LEU A 605 3.56 14.28 -34.10
C LEU A 605 2.74 15.57 -34.20
N LEU A 606 1.91 15.88 -33.21
CA LEU A 606 1.22 17.17 -33.10
C LEU A 606 1.86 18.02 -31.98
N PRO A 607 2.67 19.04 -32.31
CA PRO A 607 3.31 19.87 -31.31
C PRO A 607 2.33 20.91 -30.72
N ILE A 608 2.29 21.01 -29.39
CA ILE A 608 1.50 21.99 -28.66
C ILE A 608 2.36 22.69 -27.60
N HIS A 609 2.30 24.01 -27.54
CA HIS A 609 2.91 24.80 -26.47
C HIS A 609 1.85 25.37 -25.52
N LEU A 610 2.11 25.29 -24.22
CA LEU A 610 1.29 25.82 -23.14
C LEU A 610 2.01 26.97 -22.42
N SER A 611 1.30 28.07 -22.19
CA SER A 611 1.80 29.24 -21.45
C SER A 611 0.84 29.63 -20.31
N GLY A 612 1.39 30.14 -19.21
CA GLY A 612 0.63 30.65 -18.06
C GLY A 612 0.20 29.57 -17.05
N THR A 613 0.39 28.29 -17.36
CA THR A 613 -0.03 27.19 -16.48
C THR A 613 0.87 27.03 -15.26
N PHE A 614 2.18 27.25 -15.42
CA PHE A 614 3.16 27.20 -14.33
C PHE A 614 2.84 28.24 -13.25
N GLU A 615 2.60 29.48 -13.65
CA GLU A 615 2.31 30.59 -12.74
C GLU A 615 0.92 30.47 -12.08
N SER A 616 0.00 29.74 -12.71
CA SER A 616 -1.34 29.48 -12.17
C SER A 616 -1.33 28.37 -11.13
N LEU A 617 -0.68 27.24 -11.42
CA LEU A 617 -0.62 26.08 -10.53
C LEU A 617 0.69 25.28 -10.72
N PRO A 618 1.79 25.70 -10.08
CA PRO A 618 3.07 25.02 -10.21
C PRO A 618 3.04 23.66 -9.49
N LYS A 619 4.07 22.84 -9.75
CA LYS A 619 4.25 21.54 -9.08
C LYS A 619 4.29 21.72 -7.55
N GLY A 620 3.38 21.05 -6.84
CA GLY A 620 3.24 21.15 -5.37
C GLY A 620 2.19 22.17 -4.89
N GLY A 621 1.63 22.99 -5.80
CA GLY A 621 0.51 23.88 -5.49
C GLY A 621 -0.81 23.13 -5.32
N VAL A 622 -1.69 23.64 -4.44
CA VAL A 622 -2.96 22.98 -4.09
C VAL A 622 -4.17 23.59 -4.82
N PHE A 623 -4.17 24.90 -5.04
CA PHE A 623 -5.28 25.62 -5.69
C PHE A 623 -4.77 26.55 -6.80
N PRO A 624 -5.45 26.59 -7.97
CA PRO A 624 -5.01 27.40 -9.08
C PRO A 624 -5.34 28.88 -8.88
N THR A 625 -4.40 29.76 -9.20
CA THR A 625 -4.63 31.21 -9.22
C THR A 625 -5.21 31.66 -10.57
N LYS A 626 -6.05 32.70 -10.55
CA LYS A 626 -6.66 33.24 -11.78
C LYS A 626 -5.59 33.90 -12.65
N ARG A 627 -5.36 33.32 -13.83
CA ARG A 627 -4.37 33.77 -14.83
C ARG A 627 -4.94 33.55 -16.23
N ASP A 628 -4.50 34.37 -17.18
CA ASP A 628 -4.79 34.15 -18.60
C ASP A 628 -3.89 33.02 -19.11
N LEU A 629 -4.49 31.96 -19.67
CA LEU A 629 -3.77 30.82 -20.25
C LEU A 629 -3.71 30.94 -21.77
N GLU A 630 -2.61 30.49 -22.37
CA GLU A 630 -2.46 30.46 -23.82
C GLU A 630 -2.03 29.07 -24.30
N VAL A 631 -2.65 28.60 -25.38
CA VAL A 631 -2.31 27.34 -26.05
C VAL A 631 -2.03 27.62 -27.52
N ARG A 632 -0.90 27.14 -28.03
CA ARG A 632 -0.50 27.27 -29.43
C ARG A 632 -0.31 25.89 -30.03
N ILE A 633 -1.10 25.56 -31.04
CA ILE A 633 -1.08 24.27 -31.74
C ILE A 633 -0.37 24.46 -33.08
N GLY A 634 0.74 23.73 -33.27
CA GLY A 634 1.52 23.77 -34.51
C GLY A 634 0.99 22.83 -35.59
N PRO A 635 1.48 22.95 -36.83
CA PRO A 635 1.21 21.97 -37.87
C PRO A 635 1.73 20.58 -37.47
N PRO A 636 1.03 19.48 -37.80
CA PRO A 636 1.52 18.13 -37.56
C PRO A 636 2.85 17.90 -38.30
N LEU A 637 3.79 17.23 -37.63
CA LEU A 637 5.05 16.78 -38.22
C LEU A 637 4.84 15.39 -38.82
N PRO A 638 4.92 15.22 -40.15
CA PRO A 638 4.65 13.94 -40.78
C PRO A 638 5.71 12.89 -40.39
N ALA A 639 5.28 11.72 -39.92
CA ALA A 639 6.18 10.64 -39.52
C ALA A 639 7.11 10.23 -40.66
N ALA A 640 6.59 10.13 -41.89
CA ALA A 640 7.39 9.79 -43.07
C ALA A 640 8.58 10.74 -43.29
N ARG A 641 8.39 12.05 -43.05
CA ARG A 641 9.45 13.06 -43.17
C ARG A 641 10.43 13.02 -42.00
N LEU A 642 9.94 12.75 -40.80
CA LEU A 642 10.80 12.54 -39.62
C LEU A 642 11.71 11.33 -39.80
N VAL A 643 11.16 10.20 -40.29
CA VAL A 643 11.90 8.96 -40.57
C VAL A 643 12.91 9.16 -41.70
N GLU A 644 12.55 9.92 -42.74
CA GLU A 644 13.47 10.27 -43.83
C GLU A 644 14.69 11.06 -43.33
N LYS A 645 14.50 12.04 -42.45
CA LYS A 645 15.60 12.86 -41.88
C LYS A 645 16.58 12.10 -41.00
N VAL A 646 16.16 10.99 -40.39
CA VAL A 646 17.01 10.16 -39.53
C VAL A 646 17.45 8.86 -40.20
N ARG A 647 17.20 8.72 -41.51
CA ARG A 647 17.57 7.53 -42.28
C ARG A 647 19.08 7.30 -42.22
N GLY A 648 19.48 6.07 -41.88
CA GLY A 648 20.88 5.68 -41.74
C GLY A 648 21.49 5.90 -40.36
N MET A 649 20.78 6.55 -39.42
CA MET A 649 21.22 6.66 -38.04
C MET A 649 20.93 5.36 -37.25
N PRO A 650 21.76 5.00 -36.24
CA PRO A 650 21.40 3.97 -35.27
C PRO A 650 20.06 4.28 -34.59
N ARG A 651 19.24 3.25 -34.33
CA ARG A 651 17.86 3.41 -33.83
C ARG A 651 17.72 4.33 -32.61
N GLU A 652 18.65 4.24 -31.66
CA GLU A 652 18.66 5.11 -30.48
C GLU A 652 18.98 6.58 -30.81
N ALA A 653 19.93 6.82 -31.72
CA ALA A 653 20.26 8.16 -32.21
C ALA A 653 19.11 8.76 -33.02
N ALA A 654 18.46 7.94 -33.87
CA ALA A 654 17.26 8.33 -34.62
C ALA A 654 16.11 8.76 -33.69
N ALA A 655 15.84 7.99 -32.63
CA ALA A 655 14.80 8.33 -31.65
C ALA A 655 15.11 9.63 -30.91
N ARG A 656 16.37 9.86 -30.51
CA ARG A 656 16.81 11.12 -29.88
C ARG A 656 16.70 12.32 -30.84
N ALA A 657 17.08 12.13 -32.10
CA ALA A 657 16.96 13.19 -33.12
C ALA A 657 15.49 13.61 -33.33
N ILE A 658 14.56 12.65 -33.44
CA ILE A 658 13.13 12.93 -33.56
C ILE A 658 12.59 13.66 -32.32
N ALA A 659 12.99 13.24 -31.11
CA ALA A 659 12.59 13.94 -29.88
C ALA A 659 13.11 15.39 -29.84
N THR A 660 14.30 15.64 -30.37
CA THR A 660 14.89 16.98 -30.46
C THR A 660 14.16 17.86 -31.47
N ILE A 661 13.80 17.32 -32.63
CA ILE A 661 12.94 17.99 -33.62
C ILE A 661 11.59 18.36 -32.98
N ALA A 662 10.97 17.44 -32.26
CA ALA A 662 9.71 17.66 -31.57
C ALA A 662 9.79 18.80 -30.52
N ARG A 663 10.89 18.84 -29.75
CA ARG A 663 11.17 19.93 -28.81
C ARG A 663 11.34 21.26 -29.53
N ALA A 664 12.10 21.29 -30.64
CA ALA A 664 12.30 22.50 -31.42
C ALA A 664 10.98 23.02 -32.03
N ALA A 665 10.09 22.13 -32.44
CA ALA A 665 8.75 22.49 -32.90
C ALA A 665 7.90 23.12 -31.78
N VAL A 666 7.92 22.55 -30.57
CA VAL A 666 7.24 23.14 -29.40
C VAL A 666 7.89 24.48 -28.98
N ALA A 667 9.21 24.62 -29.10
CA ALA A 667 9.94 25.86 -28.86
C ALA A 667 9.57 26.96 -29.88
N ALA A 668 9.45 26.62 -31.16
CA ALA A 668 9.02 27.58 -32.19
C ALA A 668 7.62 28.13 -31.88
N LEU A 669 6.72 27.30 -31.36
CA LEU A 669 5.37 27.72 -30.94
C LEU A 669 5.41 28.68 -29.74
N ARG A 670 6.30 28.46 -28.76
CA ARG A 670 6.58 29.42 -27.68
C ARG A 670 6.92 30.80 -28.25
N ASP A 671 7.81 30.81 -29.25
CA ASP A 671 8.35 32.01 -29.88
C ASP A 671 7.42 32.58 -30.97
N ARG A 672 6.21 32.04 -31.11
CA ARG A 672 5.18 32.43 -32.09
C ARG A 672 5.63 32.28 -33.56
N LYS A 673 6.53 31.34 -33.82
CA LYS A 673 7.05 31.00 -35.15
C LYS A 673 6.42 29.69 -35.64
N VAL A 674 6.38 29.50 -36.96
CA VAL A 674 6.07 28.20 -37.57
C VAL A 674 7.37 27.41 -37.69
N PHE A 675 7.38 26.19 -37.19
CA PHE A 675 8.53 25.31 -37.32
C PHE A 675 8.62 24.77 -38.75
N ASP A 676 9.73 25.05 -39.43
CA ASP A 676 10.04 24.48 -40.74
C ASP A 676 10.87 23.21 -40.54
N LEU A 677 10.23 22.06 -40.79
CA LEU A 677 10.89 20.77 -40.68
C LEU A 677 12.01 20.63 -41.71
N GLU A 678 11.83 21.12 -42.94
CA GLU A 678 12.77 20.88 -44.04
C GLU A 678 14.09 21.64 -43.82
N ALA A 679 14.00 22.90 -43.40
CA ALA A 679 15.17 23.73 -43.06
C ALA A 679 15.92 23.27 -41.79
N PHE A 680 15.33 22.40 -40.96
CA PHE A 680 15.95 21.92 -39.73
C PHE A 680 16.99 20.83 -40.01
N SER A 681 18.26 21.16 -39.73
CA SER A 681 19.42 20.26 -39.82
C SER A 681 19.68 19.57 -38.47
N VAL A 682 19.70 18.24 -38.47
CA VAL A 682 20.06 17.44 -37.27
C VAL A 682 21.58 17.46 -37.02
N ALA A 683 22.38 17.77 -38.05
CA ALA A 683 23.85 17.77 -37.97
C ALA A 683 24.39 18.86 -37.03
N ASP A 684 23.68 19.99 -36.90
CA ASP A 684 24.11 21.13 -36.07
C ASP A 684 23.92 20.90 -34.56
N LEU A 685 23.21 19.83 -34.18
CA LEU A 685 23.00 19.45 -32.78
C LEU A 685 24.17 18.62 -32.21
N SER A 686 25.09 18.17 -33.07
CA SER A 686 26.29 17.41 -32.68
C SER A 686 27.47 18.29 -32.23
N ARG A 687 27.24 19.60 -32.05
CA ARG A 687 28.25 20.57 -31.59
C ARG A 687 27.64 21.52 -30.55
N SER A 688 27.28 20.96 -29.40
CA SER A 688 27.23 21.70 -28.15
C SER A 688 28.20 21.00 -27.22
N GLU A 689 29.06 21.74 -26.52
CA GLU A 689 30.03 21.23 -25.53
C GLU A 689 29.36 20.65 -24.25
N ALA A 690 28.29 19.86 -24.43
CA ALA A 690 27.49 19.22 -23.38
C ALA A 690 27.35 17.69 -23.60
N ASP A 691 28.16 17.09 -24.47
CA ASP A 691 28.12 15.65 -24.80
C ASP A 691 29.05 14.79 -23.92
N ASP A 692 29.27 15.18 -22.66
CA ASP A 692 29.85 14.27 -21.66
C ASP A 692 28.76 13.88 -20.64
N PRO A 693 28.36 12.60 -20.55
CA PRO A 693 27.40 12.12 -19.55
C PRO A 693 27.74 12.52 -18.10
N LEU A 694 29.03 12.80 -17.82
CA LEU A 694 29.48 13.32 -16.53
C LEU A 694 29.11 14.80 -16.34
N VAL A 695 29.14 15.63 -17.37
CA VAL A 695 28.70 17.03 -17.29
C VAL A 695 27.22 17.11 -16.90
N ASP A 696 26.37 16.30 -17.54
CA ASP A 696 24.95 16.20 -17.19
C ASP A 696 24.75 15.71 -15.74
N LEU A 697 25.55 14.74 -15.31
CA LEU A 697 25.49 14.17 -13.97
C LEU A 697 25.83 15.21 -12.90
N PHE A 698 26.89 15.98 -13.11
CA PHE A 698 27.32 17.03 -12.19
C PHE A 698 26.42 18.27 -12.26
N HIS A 699 25.78 18.55 -13.39
CA HIS A 699 24.73 19.56 -13.49
C HIS A 699 23.48 19.16 -12.67
N ASP A 700 23.00 17.91 -12.80
CA ASP A 700 21.91 17.37 -11.96
C ASP A 700 22.27 17.47 -10.47
N LEU A 701 23.50 17.09 -10.10
CA LEU A 701 23.98 17.24 -8.73
C LEU A 701 23.88 18.70 -8.24
N LYS A 702 24.31 19.68 -9.04
CA LYS A 702 24.21 21.12 -8.68
C LYS A 702 22.77 21.54 -8.39
N THR A 703 21.80 21.07 -9.17
CA THR A 703 20.38 21.42 -8.99
C THR A 703 19.76 20.87 -7.69
N ARG A 704 20.39 19.86 -7.08
CA ARG A 704 19.90 19.22 -5.86
C ARG A 704 20.53 19.77 -4.58
N PHE A 705 21.41 20.76 -4.71
CA PHE A 705 22.05 21.41 -3.57
C PHE A 705 21.03 22.07 -2.63
N VAL A 706 21.17 21.83 -1.33
CA VAL A 706 20.34 22.42 -0.28
C VAL A 706 21.12 23.57 0.40
N PRO A 707 20.72 24.84 0.20
CA PRO A 707 21.34 25.97 0.89
C PRO A 707 21.26 25.82 2.42
N GLY A 708 22.33 26.18 3.13
CA GLY A 708 22.44 26.05 4.58
C GLY A 708 22.78 24.65 5.09
N SER A 709 23.04 23.67 4.21
CA SER A 709 23.39 22.30 4.61
C SER A 709 24.82 22.13 5.16
N VAL A 710 25.68 23.12 4.99
CA VAL A 710 27.05 23.17 5.54
C VAL A 710 27.32 24.50 6.25
N GLU A 711 28.02 24.46 7.38
CA GLU A 711 28.40 25.66 8.16
C GLU A 711 29.75 26.26 7.72
N LYS A 712 30.68 25.40 7.26
CA LYS A 712 31.99 25.77 6.73
C LYS A 712 32.11 25.29 5.28
N PRO A 713 32.87 25.99 4.42
CA PRO A 713 33.10 25.51 3.05
C PRO A 713 33.74 24.12 3.03
N VAL A 714 33.20 23.22 2.21
CA VAL A 714 33.70 21.85 2.03
C VAL A 714 34.03 21.61 0.56
N ARG A 715 35.21 21.04 0.28
CA ARG A 715 35.66 20.66 -1.05
C ARG A 715 35.64 19.15 -1.23
N PHE A 716 34.86 18.68 -2.20
CA PHE A 716 34.83 17.30 -2.65
C PHE A 716 35.59 17.17 -3.97
N TYR A 717 36.48 16.19 -4.06
CA TYR A 717 37.18 15.84 -5.29
C TYR A 717 36.83 14.41 -5.72
N PHE A 718 36.33 14.26 -6.94
CA PHE A 718 35.90 13.01 -7.53
C PHE A 718 36.89 12.58 -8.62
N SER A 719 37.44 11.38 -8.48
CA SER A 719 38.27 10.72 -9.49
C SER A 719 37.52 9.51 -10.00
N LEU A 720 36.88 9.64 -11.16
CA LEU A 720 36.00 8.62 -11.74
C LEU A 720 36.72 7.71 -12.76
N GLY A 721 37.99 7.99 -13.04
CA GLY A 721 38.85 7.21 -13.92
C GLY A 721 40.19 7.90 -14.12
N GLU A 722 40.96 7.47 -15.13
CA GLU A 722 42.33 7.96 -15.37
C GLU A 722 42.36 9.24 -16.22
N LYS A 723 41.31 9.49 -17.02
CA LYS A 723 41.27 10.62 -17.96
C LYS A 723 41.00 11.94 -17.21
N GLU A 724 41.56 13.05 -17.68
CA GLU A 724 41.33 14.39 -17.07
C GLU A 724 39.83 14.77 -17.03
N ARG A 725 39.06 14.41 -18.06
CA ARG A 725 37.60 14.62 -18.12
C ARG A 725 36.78 13.84 -17.07
N GLU A 726 37.38 12.83 -16.44
CA GLU A 726 36.75 12.00 -15.40
C GLU A 726 37.09 12.50 -13.98
N LYS A 727 37.73 13.67 -13.86
CA LYS A 727 38.08 14.31 -12.60
C LYS A 727 37.22 15.55 -12.39
N TRP A 728 36.63 15.69 -11.21
CA TRP A 728 35.69 16.75 -10.91
C TRP A 728 35.89 17.30 -9.50
N THR A 729 35.75 18.60 -9.34
CA THR A 729 35.81 19.28 -8.04
C THR A 729 34.48 19.96 -7.76
N VAL A 730 33.94 19.72 -6.57
CA VAL A 730 32.69 20.32 -6.07
C VAL A 730 33.02 21.09 -4.79
N VAL A 731 32.79 22.39 -4.82
CA VAL A 731 33.00 23.29 -3.68
C VAL A 731 31.64 23.77 -3.20
N VAL A 732 31.34 23.53 -1.92
CA VAL A 732 30.06 23.89 -1.33
C VAL A 732 30.29 24.81 -0.16
N ASP A 733 29.60 25.95 -0.14
CA ASP A 733 29.52 26.85 1.00
C ASP A 733 28.07 26.95 1.52
N ARG A 734 27.81 27.84 2.49
CA ARG A 734 26.48 27.98 3.10
C ARG A 734 25.39 28.37 2.10
N ALA A 735 25.71 29.08 1.03
CA ALA A 735 24.75 29.64 0.06
C ALA A 735 24.94 29.15 -1.38
N HIS A 736 26.15 28.71 -1.75
CA HIS A 736 26.53 28.40 -3.12
C HIS A 736 27.16 27.02 -3.27
N CYS A 737 27.00 26.45 -4.47
CA CYS A 737 27.63 25.22 -4.91
C CYS A 737 28.30 25.48 -6.27
N GLU A 738 29.61 25.33 -6.30
CA GLU A 738 30.46 25.48 -7.48
C GLU A 738 31.00 24.12 -7.90
N ILE A 739 30.95 23.84 -9.21
CA ILE A 739 31.38 22.57 -9.77
C ILE A 739 32.21 22.84 -11.01
N HIS A 740 33.42 22.30 -11.05
CA HIS A 740 34.36 22.49 -12.14
C HIS A 740 35.05 21.16 -12.48
N PRO A 741 35.32 20.88 -13.76
CA PRO A 741 36.14 19.75 -14.16
C PRO A 741 37.60 19.96 -13.73
N GLY A 742 38.29 18.86 -13.41
CA GLY A 742 39.69 18.87 -12.99
C GLY A 742 39.91 18.82 -11.48
N LYS A 743 41.18 18.93 -11.10
CA LYS A 743 41.64 18.91 -9.69
C LYS A 743 41.35 20.24 -8.98
N PRO A 744 41.21 20.23 -7.65
CA PRO A 744 41.00 21.45 -6.87
C PRO A 744 42.19 22.40 -7.00
N GLU A 745 41.90 23.69 -7.16
CA GLU A 745 42.91 24.75 -7.10
C GLU A 745 43.60 24.73 -5.71
N GLY A 746 44.93 24.59 -5.70
CA GLY A 746 45.72 24.43 -4.47
C GLY A 746 45.89 23.00 -3.97
N GLY A 747 45.31 21.99 -4.64
CA GLY A 747 45.64 20.57 -4.44
C GLY A 747 45.07 19.89 -3.18
N VAL A 748 44.30 20.60 -2.36
CA VAL A 748 43.73 20.08 -1.11
C VAL A 748 42.20 19.95 -1.25
N ALA A 749 41.68 18.73 -1.03
CA ALA A 749 40.24 18.45 -0.92
C ALA A 749 39.94 17.83 0.45
N ASP A 750 38.84 18.25 1.07
CA ASP A 750 38.40 17.75 2.38
C ASP A 750 37.89 16.31 2.29
N CYS A 751 37.30 15.96 1.15
CA CYS A 751 36.85 14.61 0.83
C CYS A 751 37.25 14.24 -0.61
N VAL A 752 37.99 13.15 -0.77
CA VAL A 752 38.43 12.60 -2.05
C VAL A 752 37.69 11.30 -2.27
N LEU A 753 36.87 11.21 -3.31
CA LEU A 753 36.17 9.98 -3.70
C LEU A 753 36.78 9.43 -4.99
N LYS A 754 37.32 8.21 -4.93
CA LYS A 754 37.77 7.46 -6.10
C LYS A 754 36.79 6.31 -6.38
N THR A 755 36.20 6.31 -7.56
CA THR A 755 35.27 5.27 -8.01
C THR A 755 35.18 5.27 -9.54
N ASN A 756 34.15 4.68 -10.13
CA ASN A 756 33.91 4.69 -11.57
C ASN A 756 32.65 5.52 -11.94
N PRO A 757 32.45 5.88 -13.23
CA PRO A 757 31.33 6.73 -13.64
C PRO A 757 29.96 6.10 -13.36
N ALA A 758 29.84 4.78 -13.45
CA ALA A 758 28.60 4.06 -13.19
C ALA A 758 28.20 4.15 -11.71
N MET A 759 29.14 3.96 -10.79
CA MET A 759 28.92 4.09 -9.35
C MET A 759 28.56 5.53 -8.98
N MET A 760 29.25 6.53 -9.55
CA MET A 760 28.88 7.93 -9.34
C MET A 760 27.47 8.24 -9.87
N SER A 761 27.10 7.68 -11.03
CA SER A 761 25.74 7.79 -11.56
C SER A 761 24.72 7.19 -10.61
N ARG A 762 24.98 6.02 -10.00
CA ARG A 762 24.09 5.41 -8.99
C ARG A 762 23.97 6.28 -7.74
N ILE A 763 25.09 6.82 -7.24
CA ILE A 763 25.10 7.69 -6.05
C ILE A 763 24.17 8.91 -6.27
N VAL A 764 24.31 9.60 -7.40
CA VAL A 764 23.54 10.82 -7.68
C VAL A 764 22.10 10.53 -8.15
N ARG A 765 21.91 9.59 -9.08
CA ARG A 765 20.60 9.36 -9.72
C ARG A 765 19.70 8.41 -8.93
N GLU A 766 20.28 7.36 -8.33
CA GLU A 766 19.53 6.34 -7.57
C GLU A 766 19.50 6.62 -6.07
N SER A 767 20.12 7.72 -5.62
CA SER A 767 20.29 8.03 -4.19
C SER A 767 20.99 6.90 -3.44
N TYR A 768 21.94 6.24 -4.11
CA TYR A 768 22.68 5.11 -3.58
C TYR A 768 23.74 5.58 -2.58
N VAL A 769 23.76 4.99 -1.39
CA VAL A 769 24.80 5.22 -0.38
C VAL A 769 25.69 3.98 -0.36
N PRO A 770 27.00 4.10 -0.66
CA PRO A 770 27.89 2.96 -0.66
C PRO A 770 27.93 2.25 0.70
N SER A 771 27.94 0.92 0.67
CA SER A 771 27.88 0.06 1.85
C SER A 771 29.27 -0.41 2.31
N PRO A 772 29.46 -0.86 3.57
CA PRO A 772 30.77 -1.32 4.06
C PRO A 772 31.50 -2.33 3.14
N PRO A 773 30.83 -3.30 2.49
CA PRO A 773 31.46 -4.21 1.53
C PRO A 773 32.12 -3.51 0.33
N GLU A 774 31.59 -2.40 -0.16
CA GLU A 774 32.13 -1.68 -1.34
C GLU A 774 33.36 -0.84 -1.00
N PHE A 775 33.48 -0.41 0.26
CA PHE A 775 34.71 0.17 0.79
C PHE A 775 35.78 -0.90 1.01
N LEU A 776 35.39 -2.10 1.47
CA LEU A 776 36.29 -3.22 1.68
C LEU A 776 36.80 -3.84 0.37
N SER A 777 35.96 -3.89 -0.68
CA SER A 777 36.34 -4.38 -2.01
C SER A 777 37.18 -3.38 -2.82
N GLY A 778 37.26 -2.12 -2.37
CA GLY A 778 37.99 -1.04 -3.05
C GLY A 778 37.27 -0.46 -4.27
N ALA A 779 36.02 -0.84 -4.52
CA ALA A 779 35.16 -0.26 -5.56
C ALA A 779 34.84 1.23 -5.30
N VAL A 780 34.83 1.62 -4.03
CA VAL A 780 34.76 3.02 -3.58
C VAL A 780 35.87 3.26 -2.58
N LYS A 781 36.75 4.23 -2.85
CA LYS A 781 37.79 4.66 -1.90
C LYS A 781 37.57 6.11 -1.52
N THR A 782 37.55 6.39 -0.22
CA THR A 782 37.48 7.76 0.31
C THR A 782 38.47 7.98 1.43
N ASN A 783 38.99 9.20 1.55
CA ASN A 783 39.79 9.63 2.70
C ASN A 783 38.92 10.10 3.88
N ASN A 784 37.62 10.34 3.68
CA ASN A 784 36.71 10.83 4.72
C ASN A 784 35.28 10.29 4.53
N VAL A 785 34.99 9.16 5.18
CA VAL A 785 33.68 8.48 5.11
C VAL A 785 32.57 9.34 5.73
N ALA A 786 32.85 10.06 6.82
CA ALA A 786 31.85 10.91 7.49
C ALA A 786 31.38 12.05 6.58
N LEU A 787 32.31 12.72 5.88
CA LEU A 787 31.95 13.74 4.88
C LEU A 787 31.16 13.15 3.71
N LEU A 788 31.53 11.94 3.25
CA LEU A 788 30.78 11.25 2.20
C LEU A 788 29.34 10.89 2.64
N GLN A 789 29.11 10.51 3.90
CA GLN A 789 27.75 10.30 4.43
C GLN A 789 26.95 11.60 4.48
N THR A 790 27.60 12.73 4.77
CA THR A 790 26.92 14.04 4.73
C THR A 790 26.66 14.54 3.31
N PHE A 791 27.38 14.05 2.29
CA PHE A 791 27.18 14.41 0.89
C PHE A 791 25.74 14.14 0.42
N ALA A 792 25.17 13.00 0.83
CA ALA A 792 23.78 12.68 0.51
C ALA A 792 22.79 13.72 1.07
N ARG A 793 23.05 14.25 2.27
CA ARG A 793 22.22 15.30 2.88
C ARG A 793 22.42 16.67 2.22
N ILE A 794 23.65 17.00 1.82
CA ILE A 794 23.99 18.28 1.15
C ILE A 794 23.25 18.42 -0.20
N PHE A 795 23.07 17.30 -0.91
CA PHE A 795 22.44 17.25 -2.22
C PHE A 795 21.06 16.57 -2.24
N ASN A 796 20.38 16.49 -1.09
CA ASN A 796 19.04 15.89 -0.94
C ASN A 796 18.88 14.50 -1.61
N LEU A 797 19.89 13.65 -1.48
CA LEU A 797 19.95 12.28 -2.01
C LEU A 797 19.42 11.24 -1.00
N THR A 798 18.49 11.63 -0.12
CA THR A 798 17.85 10.72 0.85
C THR A 798 16.40 10.47 0.46
N ARG A 799 15.98 9.19 0.43
CA ARG A 799 14.60 8.78 0.10
C ARG A 799 13.59 9.46 1.03
N SER A 800 12.73 10.31 0.47
CA SER A 800 11.52 10.85 1.12
C SER A 800 10.35 9.91 0.96
#